data_AF-A0A2K3DUY1-F1
#
_entry.id   AF-A0A2K3DUY1-F1
#
_cell.length_a   1.000
_cell.length_b   1.000
_cell.length_c   1.000
_cell.angle_alpha   90.00
_cell.angle_beta   90.00
_cell.angle_gamma   90.00
#
_symmetry.space_group_name_H-M   'P 1'
#
loop_
_entity.id
_entity.type
_entity.pdbx_description
1 polymer ?
#
loop_
_entity_poly.entity_id
_entity_poly.type
_entity_poly.pdbx_seq_one_letter_code
_entity_poly.pdbx_strand_id
1 'polypeptide(L)'
;MEAGVRQGCPLAPLLYLFVAQALLCWLQKQKVGIRLRPDREELATAFQFADDTKVLLESDAKVPGFIAVMDTFGRATGQRLNLSKVELLRVGCLPAAPGPAAAVAGAAPAVPGMPAAPAVPVAPAAPAAPAAPDVPAAPAAAAAPTTGPAAAAAPGPGVQEQLCGLKVVTAATALSVPFSSDPTRLRLDWTARMREARRRLRRVAHLGLSVFGRASAASAYCTSMVTWHMEHSGLPDDIAQELERLVARVVDRRLAPDSTEKRLTGIPTELLYGHPTTGGFGALPIRQHVRGRHATWAARLAAHDDIPAAPQPQPWCVAYDVYLRAHHPSLRPSSTLTAVPVVEGAGDIIPSHPLPEDTERTVSALGWLPPVQVLTEAPEPGAWCFTAPLWGNPLLTPSPAAASGEQEEEDSGSDGETAVEPVPAGVARRTQGRGLDYRHRTLRACARLVTIGDLVRAHAARPPAVAAVDWEGWLRDYLAPSDGRRRRRGPTLAALQGLVGDIPPSWWSAAQAHAAQLASPGPAPVPAPSTSEVVRTTIMPRMGWKLSGSETLKVPLAKLSVRMATSMQLDDVATRRADLHEDYERAAQGLPPRAVVRREDLPAAAAATLGAIRDTLARLWQKVRWERRHFETLWRLAIDAVPLPGNSHMPLARREPCGCGQHGHGGAAVEAHAAAAPTPRQHHFWDCAVAKAVVAQINAHNPGPAPISQAQLWLVQAPPGFQQCVWDVVVMAALAATEHGRVRLRGMTRAAAALRIQTAAAAAPEAAVAGAAEAEPDLDEIPPTQLTPPQPGVNPVELACARAVADFWSRLMQFAQLGVPQKGWDGVDATHPILAVVNGEMLCAMPQAMELEA
;
A
#
# COMPACT_ATOMS: atom_id res chain seq x y z
N MET A 1 -43.27 -0.79 -22.07
CA MET A 1 -41.88 -0.27 -22.13
C MET A 1 -41.41 -0.43 -23.55
N GLU A 2 -41.32 0.64 -24.33
CA GLU A 2 -40.92 0.58 -25.75
C GLU A 2 -39.44 0.96 -25.99
N ALA A 3 -38.72 1.45 -24.98
CA ALA A 3 -37.29 1.78 -25.07
C ALA A 3 -36.54 1.57 -23.73
N GLY A 4 -35.28 1.12 -23.81
CA GLY A 4 -34.37 0.93 -22.67
C GLY A 4 -33.77 -0.48 -22.58
N VAL A 5 -32.58 -0.59 -21.98
CA VAL A 5 -31.97 -1.88 -21.63
C VAL A 5 -32.31 -2.25 -20.19
N ARG A 6 -32.63 -3.52 -19.91
CA ARG A 6 -33.02 -3.97 -18.56
C ARG A 6 -31.83 -3.90 -17.60
N GLN A 7 -31.97 -3.14 -16.52
CA GLN A 7 -31.00 -3.13 -15.43
C GLN A 7 -30.88 -4.54 -14.81
N GLY A 8 -29.64 -4.97 -14.56
CA GLY A 8 -29.33 -6.33 -14.10
C GLY A 8 -29.18 -7.38 -15.21
N CYS A 9 -29.48 -7.05 -16.48
CA CYS A 9 -29.15 -7.92 -17.61
C CYS A 9 -27.62 -7.90 -17.87
N PRO A 10 -26.92 -9.05 -17.92
CA PRO A 10 -25.48 -9.09 -18.18
C PRO A 10 -25.05 -8.49 -19.53
N LEU A 11 -25.93 -8.50 -20.53
CA LEU A 11 -25.67 -7.96 -21.86
C LEU A 11 -25.90 -6.44 -21.95
N ALA A 12 -26.71 -5.88 -21.06
CA ALA A 12 -27.10 -4.46 -21.11
C ALA A 12 -25.91 -3.48 -21.07
N PRO A 13 -24.86 -3.65 -20.24
CA PRO A 13 -23.71 -2.76 -20.24
C PRO A 13 -23.01 -2.70 -21.60
N LEU A 14 -22.79 -3.86 -22.23
CA LEU A 14 -22.13 -3.93 -23.54
C LEU A 14 -22.99 -3.27 -24.63
N LEU A 15 -24.31 -3.51 -24.60
CA LEU A 15 -25.24 -2.87 -25.53
C LEU A 15 -25.26 -1.34 -25.37
N TYR A 16 -25.14 -0.86 -24.14
CA TYR A 16 -25.10 0.58 -23.89
C TYR A 16 -23.82 1.24 -24.43
N LEU A 17 -22.69 0.53 -24.45
CA LEU A 17 -21.44 1.05 -25.00
C LEU A 17 -21.52 1.37 -26.50
N PHE A 18 -22.39 0.70 -27.27
CA PHE A 18 -22.59 1.07 -28.68
C PHE A 18 -23.09 2.50 -28.85
N VAL A 19 -23.98 2.95 -27.96
CA VAL A 19 -24.52 4.32 -28.04
C VAL A 19 -23.48 5.35 -27.58
N ALA A 20 -22.72 5.02 -26.52
CA ALA A 20 -21.60 5.86 -26.07
C ALA A 20 -20.53 6.01 -27.17
N GLN A 21 -20.18 4.91 -27.85
CA GLN A 21 -19.25 4.91 -28.98
C GLN A 21 -19.79 5.73 -30.16
N ALA A 22 -21.07 5.59 -30.50
CA ALA A 22 -21.70 6.39 -31.55
C ALA A 22 -21.63 7.90 -31.24
N LEU A 23 -21.88 8.28 -29.98
CA LEU A 23 -21.71 9.67 -29.52
C LEU A 23 -20.27 10.14 -29.69
N LEU A 24 -19.28 9.33 -29.27
CA LEU A 24 -17.87 9.68 -29.39
C LEU A 24 -17.48 9.88 -30.87
N CYS A 25 -17.84 8.95 -31.75
CA CYS A 25 -17.59 9.05 -33.19
C CYS A 25 -18.27 10.28 -33.81
N TRP A 26 -19.48 10.60 -33.37
CA TRP A 26 -20.19 11.80 -33.83
C TRP A 26 -19.47 13.08 -33.41
N LEU A 27 -19.09 13.21 -32.14
CA LEU A 27 -18.35 14.36 -31.62
C LEU A 27 -17.00 14.52 -32.34
N GLN A 28 -16.27 13.42 -32.56
CA GLN A 28 -15.01 13.43 -33.32
C GLN A 28 -15.22 13.89 -34.77
N LYS A 29 -16.26 13.40 -35.45
CA LYS A 29 -16.60 13.83 -36.81
C LYS A 29 -16.93 15.32 -36.88
N GLN A 30 -17.57 15.86 -35.84
CA GLN A 30 -17.86 17.29 -35.70
C GLN A 30 -16.65 18.11 -35.21
N LYS A 31 -15.47 17.49 -35.09
CA LYS A 31 -14.22 18.11 -34.62
C LYS A 31 -14.38 18.79 -33.26
N VAL A 32 -15.18 18.19 -32.38
CA VAL A 32 -15.28 18.59 -30.97
C VAL A 32 -14.10 17.99 -30.20
N GLY A 33 -13.43 18.80 -29.40
CA GLY A 33 -12.30 18.38 -28.57
C GLY A 33 -11.25 19.46 -28.40
N ILE A 34 -10.12 19.10 -27.81
CA ILE A 34 -8.94 19.95 -27.69
C ILE A 34 -7.74 19.30 -28.36
N ARG A 35 -6.83 20.12 -28.91
CA ARG A 35 -5.56 19.62 -29.45
C ARG A 35 -4.52 19.51 -28.32
N LEU A 36 -4.10 18.29 -28.02
CA LEU A 36 -3.04 18.05 -27.01
C LEU A 36 -1.63 18.26 -27.59
N ARG A 37 -1.45 17.91 -28.87
CA ARG A 37 -0.15 17.96 -29.56
C ARG A 37 -0.23 18.92 -30.74
N PRO A 38 0.59 19.98 -30.80
CA PRO A 38 0.58 20.93 -31.91
C PRO A 38 0.90 20.27 -33.27
N ASP A 39 1.71 19.22 -33.26
CA ASP A 39 2.19 18.48 -34.43
C ASP A 39 1.23 17.38 -34.92
N ARG A 40 0.05 17.23 -34.27
CA ARG A 40 -0.95 16.23 -34.62
C ARG A 40 -2.32 16.89 -34.83
N GLU A 41 -3.05 16.43 -35.83
CA GLU A 41 -4.41 16.92 -36.11
C GLU A 41 -5.46 16.32 -35.16
N GLU A 42 -5.14 15.23 -34.47
CA GLU A 42 -6.05 14.51 -33.56
C GLU A 42 -6.50 15.37 -32.36
N LEU A 43 -7.78 15.28 -32.03
CA LEU A 43 -8.40 15.98 -30.91
C LEU A 43 -8.73 15.00 -29.78
N ALA A 44 -8.40 15.39 -28.55
CA ALA A 44 -8.95 14.76 -27.37
C ALA A 44 -10.39 15.25 -27.17
N THR A 45 -11.36 14.41 -27.53
CA THR A 45 -12.77 14.78 -27.58
C THR A 45 -13.48 14.66 -26.23
N ALA A 46 -13.42 13.48 -25.59
CA ALA A 46 -14.18 13.23 -24.37
C ALA A 46 -13.59 12.09 -23.52
N PHE A 47 -13.88 12.12 -22.22
CA PHE A 47 -13.67 11.01 -21.29
C PHE A 47 -15.02 10.38 -20.96
N GLN A 48 -15.20 9.09 -21.23
CA GLN A 48 -16.47 8.39 -21.07
C GLN A 48 -16.34 7.22 -20.11
N PHE A 49 -17.25 7.14 -19.14
CA PHE A 49 -17.47 5.96 -18.32
C PHE A 49 -18.97 5.67 -18.24
N ALA A 50 -19.44 4.71 -19.04
CA ALA A 50 -20.86 4.49 -19.29
C ALA A 50 -21.56 5.80 -19.73
N ASP A 51 -22.59 6.26 -19.01
CA ASP A 51 -23.31 7.51 -19.28
C ASP A 51 -22.57 8.76 -18.81
N ASP A 52 -21.62 8.62 -17.87
CA ASP A 52 -20.86 9.71 -17.30
C ASP A 52 -19.75 10.20 -18.27
N THR A 53 -20.15 11.11 -19.16
CA THR A 53 -19.33 11.66 -20.25
C THR A 53 -18.87 13.08 -19.93
N LYS A 54 -17.56 13.34 -20.03
CA LYS A 54 -16.98 14.69 -19.98
C LYS A 54 -16.45 15.07 -21.36
N VAL A 55 -17.04 16.06 -22.01
CA VAL A 55 -16.62 16.55 -23.32
C VAL A 55 -15.66 17.72 -23.13
N LEU A 56 -14.55 17.72 -23.87
CA LEU A 56 -13.56 18.79 -23.85
C LEU A 56 -13.85 19.80 -24.96
N LEU A 57 -13.82 21.08 -24.62
CA LEU A 57 -14.05 22.20 -25.53
C LEU A 57 -12.87 23.17 -25.44
N GLU A 58 -12.40 23.69 -26.58
CA GLU A 58 -11.27 24.63 -26.62
C GLU A 58 -11.57 25.95 -25.90
N SER A 59 -12.84 26.37 -25.87
CA SER A 59 -13.28 27.61 -25.21
C SER A 59 -14.80 27.67 -25.08
N ASP A 60 -15.28 28.61 -24.27
CA ASP A 60 -16.70 28.97 -24.11
C ASP A 60 -17.38 29.27 -25.45
N ALA A 61 -16.65 29.85 -26.41
CA ALA A 61 -17.18 30.17 -27.74
C ALA A 61 -17.65 28.92 -28.52
N LYS A 62 -17.18 27.72 -28.14
CA LYS A 62 -17.60 26.45 -28.76
C LYS A 62 -18.87 25.86 -28.16
N VAL A 63 -19.34 26.37 -27.02
CA VAL A 63 -20.52 25.83 -26.31
C VAL A 63 -21.80 25.87 -27.16
N PRO A 64 -22.15 26.96 -27.88
CA PRO A 64 -23.33 26.97 -28.74
C PRO A 64 -23.28 25.89 -29.84
N GLY A 65 -22.11 25.73 -30.47
CA GLY A 65 -21.89 24.70 -31.49
C GLY A 65 -22.03 23.29 -30.92
N PHE A 66 -21.48 23.06 -29.72
CA PHE A 66 -21.64 21.79 -29.01
C PHE A 66 -23.11 21.46 -28.71
N ILE A 67 -23.90 22.43 -28.24
CA ILE A 67 -25.35 22.22 -28.00
C ILE A 67 -26.08 21.82 -29.29
N ALA A 68 -25.78 22.47 -30.42
CA ALA A 68 -26.38 22.12 -31.71
C ALA A 68 -25.99 20.71 -32.19
N VAL A 69 -24.74 20.31 -31.96
CA VAL A 69 -24.23 18.95 -32.23
C VAL A 69 -24.97 17.91 -31.39
N MET A 70 -25.20 18.20 -30.11
CA MET A 70 -25.95 17.32 -29.20
C MET A 70 -27.45 17.25 -29.53
N ASP A 71 -28.08 18.35 -29.95
CA ASP A 71 -29.48 18.33 -30.39
C ASP A 71 -29.65 17.44 -31.64
N THR A 72 -28.73 17.53 -32.59
CA THR A 72 -28.72 16.67 -33.78
C THR A 72 -28.56 15.20 -33.40
N PHE A 73 -27.64 14.89 -32.48
CA PHE A 73 -27.49 13.53 -31.96
C PHE A 73 -28.75 13.03 -31.25
N GLY A 74 -29.39 13.88 -30.44
CA GLY A 74 -30.62 13.53 -29.73
C GLY A 74 -31.82 13.34 -30.63
N ARG A 75 -31.92 14.09 -31.74
CA ARG A 75 -32.93 13.85 -32.80
C ARG A 75 -32.71 12.51 -33.51
N ALA A 76 -31.44 12.12 -33.74
CA ALA A 76 -31.11 10.87 -34.42
C ALA A 76 -31.26 9.62 -33.53
N THR A 77 -30.97 9.73 -32.23
CA THR A 77 -30.87 8.57 -31.31
C THR A 77 -31.97 8.50 -30.26
N GLY A 78 -32.71 9.60 -30.05
CA GLY A 78 -33.63 9.75 -28.92
C GLY A 78 -32.95 10.07 -27.58
N GLN A 79 -31.61 10.07 -27.49
CA GLN A 79 -30.88 10.41 -26.27
C GLN A 79 -30.62 11.92 -26.17
N ARG A 80 -31.23 12.57 -25.19
CA ARG A 80 -31.11 14.04 -25.01
C ARG A 80 -30.20 14.40 -23.83
N LEU A 81 -29.47 15.50 -23.99
CA LEU A 81 -28.68 16.10 -22.92
C LEU A 81 -29.62 16.63 -21.83
N ASN A 82 -29.38 16.26 -20.57
CA ASN A 82 -30.10 16.82 -19.44
C ASN A 82 -29.40 18.08 -18.94
N LEU A 83 -29.81 19.25 -19.46
CA LEU A 83 -29.19 20.54 -19.15
C LEU A 83 -29.18 20.88 -17.64
N SER A 84 -30.13 20.37 -16.86
CA SER A 84 -30.16 20.62 -15.40
C SER A 84 -29.11 19.81 -14.64
N LYS A 85 -28.53 18.78 -15.26
CA LYS A 85 -27.50 17.92 -14.66
C LYS A 85 -26.10 18.16 -15.24
N VAL A 86 -26.03 18.78 -16.43
CA VAL A 86 -24.74 19.05 -17.08
C VAL A 86 -24.18 20.37 -16.58
N GLU A 87 -22.93 20.30 -16.15
CA GLU A 87 -22.18 21.43 -15.63
C GLU A 87 -21.05 21.80 -16.61
N LEU A 88 -20.77 23.09 -16.74
CA LEU A 88 -19.64 23.62 -17.50
C LEU A 88 -18.54 24.07 -16.53
N LEU A 89 -17.39 23.42 -16.59
CA LEU A 89 -16.19 23.82 -15.83
C LEU A 89 -15.13 24.39 -16.76
N ARG A 90 -14.68 25.61 -16.48
CA ARG A 90 -13.54 26.24 -17.17
C ARG A 90 -12.23 25.75 -16.56
N VAL A 91 -11.27 25.34 -17.38
CA VAL A 91 -9.97 24.79 -16.95
C VAL A 91 -8.84 25.50 -17.72
N GLY A 92 -7.74 25.85 -17.05
CA GLY A 92 -6.57 26.53 -17.64
C GLY A 92 -6.26 27.88 -17.00
N CYS A 93 -5.39 28.68 -17.63
CA CYS A 93 -5.11 30.06 -17.20
C CYS A 93 -6.35 30.93 -17.38
N LEU A 94 -7.18 31.01 -16.34
CA LEU A 94 -8.35 31.88 -16.34
C LEU A 94 -7.89 33.34 -16.15
N PRO A 95 -8.46 34.30 -16.91
CA PRO A 95 -8.21 35.71 -16.64
C PRO A 95 -8.61 36.02 -15.19
N ALA A 96 -7.77 36.79 -14.49
CA ALA A 96 -8.05 37.22 -13.14
C ALA A 96 -9.45 37.89 -13.12
N ALA A 97 -10.30 37.45 -12.19
CA ALA A 97 -11.60 38.09 -12.01
C ALA A 97 -11.39 39.60 -11.86
N PRO A 98 -12.14 40.45 -12.57
CA PRO A 98 -12.03 41.90 -12.38
C PRO A 98 -12.27 42.19 -10.90
N GLY A 99 -11.25 42.73 -10.22
CA GLY A 99 -11.36 43.15 -8.83
C GLY A 99 -12.52 44.16 -8.68
N PRO A 100 -13.12 44.28 -7.49
CA PRO A 100 -14.18 45.26 -7.28
C PRO A 100 -13.62 46.63 -7.65
N ALA A 101 -14.18 47.24 -8.69
CA ALA A 101 -13.84 48.59 -9.09
C ALA A 101 -14.02 49.49 -7.87
N ALA A 102 -12.95 50.18 -7.47
CA ALA A 102 -12.98 51.17 -6.41
C ALA A 102 -14.05 52.21 -6.78
N ALA A 103 -15.19 52.16 -6.09
CA ALA A 103 -16.25 53.13 -6.26
C ALA A 103 -15.74 54.48 -5.75
N VAL A 104 -15.46 55.39 -6.67
CA VAL A 104 -15.23 56.81 -6.39
C VAL A 104 -16.55 57.37 -5.85
N ALA A 105 -16.55 57.78 -4.59
CA ALA A 105 -17.69 58.40 -3.94
C ALA A 105 -17.94 59.80 -4.53
N GLY A 106 -18.95 59.89 -5.40
CA GLY A 106 -19.55 61.15 -5.83
C GLY A 106 -20.95 61.27 -5.22
N ALA A 107 -21.12 62.24 -4.33
CA ALA A 107 -22.36 62.53 -3.61
C ALA A 107 -23.50 62.97 -4.55
N ALA A 108 -24.73 62.51 -4.27
CA ALA A 108 -25.97 63.08 -4.80
C ALA A 108 -26.94 63.37 -3.64
N PRO A 109 -27.72 64.48 -3.68
CA PRO A 109 -28.67 64.82 -2.64
C PRO A 109 -30.05 64.14 -2.82
N ALA A 110 -30.77 64.04 -1.71
CA ALA A 110 -32.11 63.46 -1.51
C ALA A 110 -33.25 64.32 -2.13
N VAL A 111 -34.54 63.97 -2.25
CA VAL A 111 -35.53 63.07 -1.58
C VAL A 111 -36.75 62.87 -2.57
N PRO A 112 -38.03 62.54 -2.19
CA PRO A 112 -38.71 61.29 -1.75
C PRO A 112 -39.88 60.81 -2.67
N GLY A 113 -40.44 59.61 -2.40
CA GLY A 113 -41.81 59.27 -2.82
C GLY A 113 -42.24 57.80 -2.65
N MET A 114 -42.95 57.49 -1.56
CA MET A 114 -43.76 56.27 -1.31
C MET A 114 -45.10 56.32 -2.11
N PRO A 115 -45.97 55.26 -2.19
CA PRO A 115 -46.30 54.26 -1.16
C PRO A 115 -46.58 52.81 -1.65
N ALA A 116 -47.24 52.01 -0.81
CA ALA A 116 -47.06 50.57 -0.57
C ALA A 116 -48.15 49.62 -1.16
N ALA A 117 -47.81 48.31 -1.12
CA ALA A 117 -48.64 47.10 -0.90
C ALA A 117 -49.69 46.71 -1.99
N PRO A 118 -50.11 45.42 -2.13
CA PRO A 118 -50.21 44.40 -1.08
C PRO A 118 -49.74 42.97 -1.42
N ALA A 119 -49.87 42.10 -0.41
CA ALA A 119 -49.44 40.71 -0.34
C ALA A 119 -50.59 39.70 -0.56
N VAL A 120 -50.20 38.41 -0.53
CA VAL A 120 -50.98 37.16 -0.24
C VAL A 120 -51.59 36.47 -1.49
N PRO A 121 -51.75 35.12 -1.58
CA PRO A 121 -51.49 34.03 -0.60
C PRO A 121 -50.62 32.83 -1.05
N VAL A 122 -50.18 32.11 -0.01
CA VAL A 122 -49.73 30.71 0.02
C VAL A 122 -50.93 29.76 -0.14
N ALA A 123 -50.76 28.64 -0.84
CA ALA A 123 -51.70 27.52 -0.90
C ALA A 123 -50.97 26.16 -0.92
N PRO A 124 -51.60 25.05 -0.50
CA PRO A 124 -51.01 24.13 0.48
C PRO A 124 -50.58 22.76 -0.07
N ALA A 125 -49.85 22.03 0.78
CA ALA A 125 -49.41 20.64 0.59
C ALA A 125 -50.50 19.62 0.95
N ALA A 126 -50.53 18.48 0.24
CA ALA A 126 -51.16 17.20 0.65
C ALA A 126 -50.74 16.07 -0.34
N PRO A 127 -51.01 14.77 -0.09
CA PRO A 127 -50.43 13.93 0.96
C PRO A 127 -49.85 12.60 0.40
N ALA A 128 -49.26 11.78 1.28
CA ALA A 128 -48.65 10.46 0.99
C ALA A 128 -49.60 9.28 1.30
N ALA A 129 -49.44 8.14 0.59
CA ALA A 129 -49.68 6.74 1.01
C ALA A 129 -49.67 5.79 -0.22
N PRO A 130 -49.59 4.43 -0.10
CA PRO A 130 -49.03 3.56 0.96
C PRO A 130 -48.03 2.49 0.41
N ALA A 131 -47.54 1.62 1.30
CA ALA A 131 -46.54 0.57 1.07
C ALA A 131 -47.11 -0.87 1.05
N ALA A 132 -46.44 -1.81 0.37
CA ALA A 132 -46.24 -3.27 0.66
C ALA A 132 -45.77 -4.04 -0.61
N PRO A 133 -45.23 -5.29 -0.56
CA PRO A 133 -44.37 -5.99 0.42
C PRO A 133 -43.09 -6.65 -0.21
N ASP A 134 -42.25 -7.24 0.65
CA ASP A 134 -40.93 -7.87 0.42
C ASP A 134 -40.92 -9.25 -0.26
N VAL A 135 -39.92 -9.53 -1.13
CA VAL A 135 -39.31 -10.86 -1.44
C VAL A 135 -37.84 -10.65 -1.90
N PRO A 136 -36.85 -11.50 -1.51
CA PRO A 136 -35.43 -11.12 -1.47
C PRO A 136 -34.68 -11.31 -2.79
N ALA A 137 -33.82 -10.35 -3.15
CA ALA A 137 -32.95 -10.40 -4.33
C ALA A 137 -31.47 -10.60 -3.95
N ALA A 138 -30.81 -11.45 -4.74
CA ALA A 138 -29.39 -11.83 -4.76
C ALA A 138 -28.42 -10.62 -4.84
N PRO A 139 -27.11 -10.79 -4.53
CA PRO A 139 -26.22 -9.66 -4.29
C PRO A 139 -25.93 -8.90 -5.58
N ALA A 140 -26.49 -7.70 -5.70
CA ALA A 140 -26.27 -6.79 -6.81
C ALA A 140 -24.86 -6.20 -6.77
N ALA A 141 -24.24 -6.12 -7.95
CA ALA A 141 -23.04 -5.34 -8.24
C ALA A 141 -23.21 -3.90 -7.73
N ALA A 142 -22.13 -3.35 -7.17
CA ALA A 142 -22.11 -2.01 -6.59
C ALA A 142 -22.54 -0.95 -7.60
N ALA A 143 -23.81 -0.56 -7.54
CA ALA A 143 -24.31 0.67 -8.14
C ALA A 143 -23.70 1.87 -7.41
N ALA A 144 -23.34 2.90 -8.19
CA ALA A 144 -22.85 4.18 -7.69
C ALA A 144 -23.82 4.76 -6.64
N PRO A 145 -23.34 5.33 -5.52
CA PRO A 145 -24.20 5.99 -4.57
C PRO A 145 -24.70 7.31 -5.17
N THR A 146 -25.90 7.30 -5.75
CA THR A 146 -26.68 8.50 -6.02
C THR A 146 -27.29 8.98 -4.70
N THR A 147 -26.51 9.76 -3.95
CA THR A 147 -26.91 10.80 -2.98
C THR A 147 -25.63 11.22 -2.27
N GLY A 148 -24.94 12.21 -2.84
CA GLY A 148 -23.86 12.91 -2.13
C GLY A 148 -24.44 13.70 -0.95
N PRO A 149 -23.69 13.87 0.16
CA PRO A 149 -24.09 14.77 1.22
C PRO A 149 -24.09 16.20 0.67
N ALA A 150 -25.01 17.01 1.19
CA ALA A 150 -25.22 18.40 0.86
C ALA A 150 -23.89 19.16 0.73
N ALA A 151 -23.79 19.93 -0.37
CA ALA A 151 -22.75 20.91 -0.60
C ALA A 151 -22.54 21.76 0.66
N ALA A 152 -21.27 21.97 1.02
CA ALA A 152 -20.87 22.99 1.96
C ALA A 152 -21.58 24.30 1.58
N ALA A 153 -22.17 24.96 2.59
CA ALA A 153 -23.00 26.14 2.42
C ALA A 153 -22.33 27.16 1.48
N ALA A 154 -23.01 27.43 0.36
CA ALA A 154 -22.66 28.49 -0.56
C ALA A 154 -22.83 29.86 0.12
N PRO A 155 -22.06 30.90 -0.27
CA PRO A 155 -22.42 32.28 0.03
C PRO A 155 -23.81 32.59 -0.57
N GLY A 156 -24.50 33.61 -0.07
CA GLY A 156 -25.88 33.99 -0.43
C GLY A 156 -26.15 34.19 -1.94
N PRO A 157 -27.39 34.54 -2.34
CA PRO A 157 -27.92 34.37 -3.69
C PRO A 157 -27.25 35.34 -4.69
N GLY A 158 -26.04 35.01 -5.12
CA GLY A 158 -25.43 35.53 -6.32
C GLY A 158 -26.00 34.77 -7.51
N VAL A 159 -26.36 35.49 -8.57
CA VAL A 159 -26.83 34.91 -9.84
C VAL A 159 -25.79 33.89 -10.32
N GLN A 160 -26.15 32.61 -10.35
CA GLN A 160 -25.29 31.55 -10.84
C GLN A 160 -25.10 31.72 -12.35
N GLU A 161 -23.86 31.93 -12.79
CA GLU A 161 -23.52 32.15 -14.21
C GLU A 161 -23.99 30.95 -15.07
N GLN A 162 -24.57 31.24 -16.23
CA GLN A 162 -25.04 30.25 -17.19
C GLN A 162 -24.56 30.59 -18.60
N LEU A 163 -24.20 29.57 -19.37
CA LEU A 163 -23.85 29.69 -20.79
C LEU A 163 -24.67 28.69 -21.60
N CYS A 164 -25.53 29.19 -22.49
CA CYS A 164 -26.46 28.37 -23.28
C CYS A 164 -27.30 27.39 -22.43
N GLY A 165 -27.73 27.82 -21.24
CA GLY A 165 -28.51 27.01 -20.29
C GLY A 165 -27.69 25.99 -19.49
N LEU A 166 -26.37 25.89 -19.70
CA LEU A 166 -25.47 25.12 -18.86
C LEU A 166 -25.04 25.95 -17.65
N LYS A 167 -25.10 25.31 -16.48
CA LYS A 167 -24.62 25.89 -15.23
C LYS A 167 -23.09 25.95 -15.24
N VAL A 168 -22.53 27.15 -15.12
CA VAL A 168 -21.07 27.32 -14.95
C VAL A 168 -20.71 27.04 -13.50
N VAL A 169 -19.75 26.14 -13.30
CA VAL A 169 -19.25 25.75 -11.97
C VAL A 169 -17.75 26.01 -11.86
N THR A 170 -17.26 26.16 -10.63
CA THR A 170 -15.83 26.28 -10.34
C THR A 170 -15.20 24.95 -9.92
N ALA A 171 -16.02 23.94 -9.62
CA ALA A 171 -15.59 22.60 -9.26
C ALA A 171 -16.64 21.58 -9.68
N ALA A 172 -16.19 20.38 -10.02
CA ALA A 172 -17.03 19.24 -10.40
C ALA A 172 -16.38 17.94 -9.91
N THR A 173 -17.08 16.81 -10.06
CA THR A 173 -16.56 15.48 -9.70
C THR A 173 -16.62 14.52 -10.87
N ALA A 174 -15.56 13.74 -11.07
CA ALA A 174 -15.48 12.70 -12.09
C ALA A 174 -15.17 11.38 -11.39
N LEU A 175 -16.08 10.40 -11.49
CA LEU A 175 -15.97 9.12 -10.77
C LEU A 175 -15.80 9.29 -9.24
N SER A 176 -16.23 10.41 -8.66
CA SER A 176 -15.98 10.81 -7.26
C SER A 176 -14.57 11.36 -6.94
N VAL A 177 -13.76 11.70 -7.95
CA VAL A 177 -12.58 12.56 -7.79
C VAL A 177 -12.99 14.02 -8.02
N PRO A 178 -12.75 14.93 -7.06
CA PRO A 178 -13.01 16.36 -7.27
C PRO A 178 -11.95 16.97 -8.20
N PHE A 179 -12.40 17.86 -9.10
CA PHE A 179 -11.53 18.70 -9.91
C PHE A 179 -12.09 20.13 -9.92
N SER A 180 -11.20 21.13 -9.98
CA SER A 180 -11.55 22.53 -9.75
C SER A 180 -10.72 23.46 -10.61
N SER A 181 -11.32 24.58 -11.00
CA SER A 181 -10.64 25.70 -11.66
C SER A 181 -9.78 26.53 -10.69
N ASP A 182 -10.05 26.39 -9.38
CA ASP A 182 -9.28 26.95 -8.27
C ASP A 182 -8.48 25.81 -7.61
N PRO A 183 -7.15 25.78 -7.73
CA PRO A 183 -6.30 24.73 -7.15
C PRO A 183 -6.49 24.56 -5.64
N THR A 184 -6.86 25.63 -4.92
CA THR A 184 -7.06 25.57 -3.46
C THR A 184 -8.31 24.78 -3.05
N ARG A 185 -9.22 24.51 -4.00
CA ARG A 185 -10.47 23.76 -3.81
C ARG A 185 -10.38 22.28 -4.20
N LEU A 186 -9.22 21.78 -4.62
CA LEU A 186 -8.97 20.38 -5.01
C LEU A 186 -8.94 19.38 -3.83
N ARG A 187 -9.70 19.60 -2.75
CA ARG A 187 -9.60 18.78 -1.54
C ARG A 187 -10.71 17.73 -1.48
N LEU A 188 -10.32 16.46 -1.51
CA LEU A 188 -11.21 15.37 -1.15
C LEU A 188 -11.55 15.47 0.34
N ASP A 189 -12.83 15.29 0.69
CA ASP A 189 -13.25 15.19 2.09
C ASP A 189 -12.83 13.84 2.69
N TRP A 190 -11.57 13.79 3.14
CA TRP A 190 -11.00 12.62 3.83
C TRP A 190 -11.74 12.28 5.11
N THR A 191 -12.34 13.25 5.80
CA THR A 191 -13.13 13.01 7.01
C THR A 191 -14.36 12.17 6.69
N ALA A 192 -15.11 12.51 5.64
CA ALA A 192 -16.24 11.70 5.19
C ALA A 192 -15.81 10.31 4.73
N ARG A 193 -14.68 10.19 4.02
CA ARG A 193 -14.14 8.89 3.58
C ARG A 193 -13.70 8.01 4.75
N MET A 194 -13.08 8.58 5.77
CA MET A 194 -12.71 7.86 6.99
C MET A 194 -13.93 7.46 7.82
N ARG A 195 -15.00 8.27 7.85
CA ARG A 195 -16.27 7.90 8.50
C ARG A 195 -16.89 6.66 7.87
N GLU A 196 -16.88 6.57 6.54
CA GLU A 196 -17.31 5.39 5.78
C GLU A 196 -16.46 4.15 6.13
N ALA A 197 -15.13 4.29 6.10
CA ALA A 197 -14.21 3.21 6.42
C ALA A 197 -14.40 2.70 7.86
N ARG A 198 -14.53 3.60 8.85
CA ARG A 198 -14.83 3.26 10.25
C ARG A 198 -16.15 2.48 10.37
N ARG A 199 -17.20 2.88 9.66
CA ARG A 199 -18.49 2.15 9.68
C ARG A 199 -18.36 0.71 9.18
N ARG A 200 -17.62 0.50 8.10
CA ARG A 200 -17.39 -0.86 7.55
C ARG A 200 -16.50 -1.71 8.46
N LEU A 201 -15.44 -1.11 9.00
CA LEU A 201 -14.56 -1.76 9.97
C LEU A 201 -15.30 -2.18 11.25
N ARG A 202 -16.25 -1.35 11.73
CA ARG A 202 -17.15 -1.73 12.83
C ARG A 202 -17.92 -3.01 12.51
N ARG A 203 -18.49 -3.14 11.30
CA ARG A 203 -19.20 -4.38 10.90
C ARG A 203 -18.26 -5.58 10.91
N VAL A 204 -17.06 -5.45 10.32
CA VAL A 204 -16.07 -6.53 10.28
C VAL A 204 -15.66 -7.00 11.68
N ALA A 205 -15.49 -6.08 12.63
CA ALA A 205 -15.12 -6.42 14.01
C ALA A 205 -16.14 -7.32 14.72
N HIS A 206 -17.43 -7.17 14.39
CA HIS A 206 -18.52 -7.94 14.99
C HIS A 206 -18.74 -9.31 14.33
N LEU A 207 -18.13 -9.58 13.18
CA LEU A 207 -18.23 -10.90 12.54
C LEU A 207 -17.42 -11.96 13.31
N GLY A 208 -17.88 -13.20 13.26
CA GLY A 208 -17.19 -14.38 13.83
C GLY A 208 -16.00 -14.88 12.99
N LEU A 209 -15.27 -13.98 12.32
CA LEU A 209 -14.18 -14.33 11.41
C LEU A 209 -12.87 -14.56 12.17
N SER A 210 -12.01 -15.44 11.65
CA SER A 210 -10.61 -15.56 12.08
C SER A 210 -9.81 -14.30 11.75
N VAL A 211 -8.59 -14.16 12.28
CA VAL A 211 -7.68 -13.07 11.90
C VAL A 211 -7.51 -12.94 10.38
N PHE A 212 -7.38 -14.05 9.65
CA PHE A 212 -7.25 -14.06 8.19
C PHE A 212 -8.52 -13.57 7.49
N GLY A 213 -9.68 -13.99 8.01
CA GLY A 213 -10.98 -13.55 7.50
C GLY A 213 -11.20 -12.06 7.74
N ARG A 214 -10.83 -11.55 8.92
CA ARG A 214 -10.89 -10.12 9.24
C ARG A 214 -9.92 -9.32 8.37
N ALA A 215 -8.69 -9.79 8.16
CA ALA A 215 -7.71 -9.16 7.29
C ALA A 215 -8.21 -9.07 5.84
N SER A 216 -8.77 -10.16 5.33
CA SER A 216 -9.34 -10.24 3.98
C SER A 216 -10.55 -9.31 3.85
N ALA A 217 -11.48 -9.34 4.82
CA ALA A 217 -12.66 -8.48 4.82
C ALA A 217 -12.30 -6.98 4.95
N ALA A 218 -11.38 -6.63 5.84
CA ALA A 218 -10.90 -5.26 5.97
C ALA A 218 -10.28 -4.78 4.65
N SER A 219 -9.43 -5.60 4.03
CA SER A 219 -8.74 -5.26 2.78
C SER A 219 -9.70 -5.14 1.59
N ALA A 220 -10.60 -6.09 1.41
CA ALA A 220 -11.49 -6.15 0.26
C ALA A 220 -12.68 -5.19 0.36
N TYR A 221 -13.25 -5.01 1.55
CA TYR A 221 -14.49 -4.27 1.77
C TYR A 221 -14.30 -2.86 2.34
N CYS A 222 -13.24 -2.63 3.12
CA CYS A 222 -13.02 -1.35 3.79
C CYS A 222 -11.95 -0.50 3.09
N THR A 223 -10.72 -1.02 2.95
CA THR A 223 -9.59 -0.22 2.43
C THR A 223 -9.66 -0.01 0.93
N SER A 224 -10.28 -0.92 0.16
CA SER A 224 -10.44 -0.80 -1.29
C SER A 224 -11.11 0.52 -1.73
N MET A 225 -12.11 1.01 -0.97
CA MET A 225 -12.78 2.28 -1.26
C MET A 225 -11.88 3.49 -1.02
N VAL A 226 -11.03 3.42 -0.01
CA VAL A 226 -10.16 4.54 0.38
C VAL A 226 -8.92 4.58 -0.51
N THR A 227 -8.33 3.42 -0.81
CA THR A 227 -7.12 3.32 -1.65
C THR A 227 -7.36 3.79 -3.08
N TRP A 228 -8.58 3.66 -3.63
CA TRP A 228 -8.94 4.27 -4.90
C TRP A 228 -8.82 5.80 -4.87
N HIS A 229 -9.31 6.44 -3.81
CA HIS A 229 -9.16 7.88 -3.62
C HIS A 229 -7.70 8.26 -3.35
N MET A 230 -6.95 7.44 -2.60
CA MET A 230 -5.53 7.70 -2.33
C MET A 230 -4.67 7.65 -3.59
N GLU A 231 -5.06 6.80 -4.54
CA GLU A 231 -4.40 6.70 -5.83
C GLU A 231 -4.57 7.99 -6.65
N HIS A 232 -5.76 8.60 -6.66
CA HIS A 232 -6.08 9.71 -7.55
C HIS A 232 -6.05 11.10 -6.89
N SER A 233 -6.13 11.18 -5.57
CA SER A 233 -6.20 12.44 -4.80
C SER A 233 -5.09 12.57 -3.75
N GLY A 234 -4.00 11.81 -3.91
CA GLY A 234 -2.84 11.82 -3.01
C GLY A 234 -2.95 10.87 -1.82
N LEU A 235 -1.84 10.66 -1.11
CA LEU A 235 -1.72 9.75 0.03
C LEU A 235 -1.37 10.55 1.30
N PRO A 236 -2.34 11.16 2.00
CA PRO A 236 -2.07 11.88 3.24
C PRO A 236 -1.57 10.92 4.33
N ASP A 237 -0.48 11.29 4.99
CA ASP A 237 0.22 10.41 5.92
C ASP A 237 -0.60 10.11 7.18
N ASP A 238 -1.28 11.11 7.72
CA ASP A 238 -2.19 11.01 8.87
C ASP A 238 -3.35 10.06 8.58
N ILE A 239 -3.99 10.20 7.41
CA ILE A 239 -5.11 9.35 6.99
C ILE A 239 -4.67 7.91 6.79
N ALA A 240 -3.52 7.70 6.12
CA ALA A 240 -2.97 6.37 5.91
C ALA A 240 -2.60 5.69 7.24
N GLN A 241 -1.92 6.41 8.14
CA GLN A 241 -1.55 5.90 9.46
C GLN A 241 -2.78 5.58 10.32
N GLU A 242 -3.80 6.44 10.30
CA GLU A 242 -5.03 6.20 11.05
C GLU A 242 -5.75 4.96 10.52
N LEU A 243 -5.85 4.81 9.20
CA LEU A 243 -6.50 3.65 8.59
C LEU A 243 -5.74 2.35 8.90
N GLU A 244 -4.41 2.33 8.79
CA GLU A 244 -3.56 1.19 9.14
C GLU A 244 -3.74 0.79 10.61
N ARG A 245 -3.74 1.77 11.53
CA ARG A 245 -4.00 1.54 12.97
C ARG A 245 -5.38 0.94 13.22
N LEU A 246 -6.42 1.45 12.55
CA LEU A 246 -7.79 0.94 12.69
C LEU A 246 -7.92 -0.48 12.12
N VAL A 247 -7.29 -0.75 10.97
CA VAL A 247 -7.24 -2.10 10.38
C VAL A 247 -6.53 -3.06 11.34
N ALA A 248 -5.35 -2.71 11.85
CA ALA A 248 -4.62 -3.55 12.81
C ALA A 248 -5.46 -3.82 14.07
N ARG A 249 -6.15 -2.80 14.59
CA ARG A 249 -7.06 -2.94 15.74
C ARG A 249 -8.20 -3.93 15.50
N VAL A 250 -8.85 -3.87 14.33
CA VAL A 250 -9.94 -4.80 13.98
C VAL A 250 -9.40 -6.20 13.68
N VAL A 251 -8.32 -6.29 12.92
CA VAL A 251 -7.77 -7.55 12.42
C VAL A 251 -7.14 -8.35 13.54
N ASP A 252 -6.21 -7.78 14.30
CA ASP A 252 -5.51 -8.50 15.37
C ASP A 252 -6.40 -8.64 16.61
N ARG A 253 -6.89 -7.51 17.13
CA ARG A 253 -7.52 -7.44 18.47
C ARG A 253 -9.03 -7.66 18.46
N ARG A 254 -9.66 -7.71 17.28
CA ARG A 254 -11.13 -7.81 17.13
C ARG A 254 -11.85 -6.71 17.92
N LEU A 255 -11.33 -5.49 17.82
CA LEU A 255 -11.90 -4.31 18.46
C LEU A 255 -12.46 -3.37 17.40
N ALA A 256 -13.71 -2.95 17.58
CA ALA A 256 -14.32 -1.95 16.72
C ALA A 256 -13.57 -0.61 16.83
N PRO A 257 -13.60 0.25 15.78
CA PRO A 257 -12.91 1.54 15.78
C PRO A 257 -13.22 2.44 16.98
N ASP A 258 -14.47 2.41 17.42
CA ASP A 258 -15.07 3.21 18.49
C ASP A 258 -15.06 2.53 19.86
N SER A 259 -14.53 1.31 19.96
CA SER A 259 -14.42 0.63 21.25
C SER A 259 -13.45 1.38 22.17
N THR A 260 -13.79 1.48 23.45
CA THR A 260 -12.88 1.94 24.52
C THR A 260 -12.08 0.78 25.13
N GLU A 261 -12.47 -0.47 24.85
CA GLU A 261 -11.78 -1.66 25.35
C GLU A 261 -10.31 -1.64 24.90
N LYS A 262 -9.43 -1.97 25.84
CA LYS A 262 -8.01 -2.19 25.59
C LYS A 262 -7.75 -3.69 25.58
N ARG A 263 -7.25 -4.19 24.45
CA ARG A 263 -6.70 -5.55 24.32
C ARG A 263 -5.24 -5.46 23.92
N LEU A 264 -4.43 -6.32 24.51
CA LEU A 264 -3.03 -6.47 24.16
C LEU A 264 -2.86 -6.72 22.66
N THR A 265 -1.88 -6.04 22.05
CA THR A 265 -1.50 -6.31 20.66
C THR A 265 -0.81 -7.67 20.61
N GLY A 266 -1.30 -8.56 19.76
CA GLY A 266 -0.66 -9.83 19.48
C GLY A 266 0.27 -9.73 18.29
N ILE A 267 -0.23 -9.25 17.14
CA ILE A 267 0.52 -9.20 15.89
C ILE A 267 0.98 -7.77 15.61
N PRO A 268 2.30 -7.51 15.48
CA PRO A 268 2.81 -6.24 14.98
C PRO A 268 2.17 -5.87 13.63
N THR A 269 1.76 -4.62 13.47
CA THR A 269 0.98 -4.15 12.31
C THR A 269 1.61 -4.57 10.97
N GLU A 270 2.91 -4.41 10.83
CA GLU A 270 3.70 -4.75 9.66
C GLU A 270 3.72 -6.26 9.35
N LEU A 271 3.59 -7.11 10.38
CA LEU A 271 3.56 -8.56 10.20
C LEU A 271 2.18 -9.08 9.78
N LEU A 272 1.13 -8.25 9.85
CA LEU A 272 -0.19 -8.59 9.29
C LEU A 272 -0.15 -8.73 7.76
N TYR A 273 0.83 -8.11 7.11
CA TYR A 273 0.96 -8.07 5.65
C TYR A 273 1.40 -9.40 5.05
N GLY A 274 1.22 -9.55 3.74
CA GLY A 274 1.67 -10.74 3.00
C GLY A 274 0.70 -11.92 3.09
N HIS A 275 0.89 -12.88 2.18
CA HIS A 275 -0.01 -14.01 2.04
C HIS A 275 0.21 -15.06 3.16
N PRO A 276 -0.83 -15.77 3.62
CA PRO A 276 -0.66 -16.80 4.66
C PRO A 276 0.31 -17.93 4.31
N THR A 277 0.50 -18.25 3.02
CA THR A 277 1.52 -19.22 2.58
C THR A 277 2.96 -18.76 2.81
N THR A 278 3.17 -17.47 3.06
CA THR A 278 4.49 -16.92 3.43
C THR A 278 4.51 -16.48 4.90
N GLY A 279 3.58 -16.98 5.73
CA GLY A 279 3.46 -16.64 7.15
C GLY A 279 2.81 -15.29 7.46
N GLY A 280 2.21 -14.62 6.46
CA GLY A 280 1.44 -13.38 6.67
C GLY A 280 -0.01 -13.63 7.11
N PHE A 281 -0.77 -12.56 7.34
CA PHE A 281 -2.20 -12.66 7.71
C PHE A 281 -3.16 -12.16 6.62
N GLY A 282 -2.63 -11.64 5.52
CA GLY A 282 -3.42 -11.20 4.36
C GLY A 282 -3.97 -9.77 4.47
N ALA A 283 -3.49 -8.96 5.42
CA ALA A 283 -3.85 -7.55 5.46
C ALA A 283 -3.16 -6.79 4.33
N LEU A 284 -3.86 -5.82 3.73
CA LEU A 284 -3.31 -4.96 2.69
C LEU A 284 -2.35 -3.93 3.31
N PRO A 285 -1.08 -3.88 2.88
CA PRO A 285 -0.15 -2.81 3.26
C PRO A 285 -0.55 -1.53 2.51
N ILE A 286 -1.36 -0.67 3.12
CA ILE A 286 -2.09 0.42 2.45
C ILE A 286 -1.12 1.35 1.72
N ARG A 287 -0.09 1.84 2.42
CA ARG A 287 0.91 2.76 1.84
C ARG A 287 1.66 2.13 0.67
N GLN A 288 2.19 0.93 0.86
CA GLN A 288 2.97 0.22 -0.15
C GLN A 288 2.12 -0.12 -1.37
N HIS A 289 0.84 -0.46 -1.16
CA HIS A 289 -0.10 -0.77 -2.22
C HIS A 289 -0.46 0.47 -3.05
N VAL A 290 -0.73 1.61 -2.41
CA VAL A 290 -1.00 2.87 -3.14
C VAL A 290 0.24 3.34 -3.90
N ARG A 291 1.42 3.32 -3.27
CA ARG A 291 2.70 3.60 -3.95
C ARG A 291 2.95 2.64 -5.10
N GLY A 292 2.62 1.35 -4.95
CA GLY A 292 2.72 0.35 -6.00
C GLY A 292 1.79 0.63 -7.20
N ARG A 293 0.62 1.23 -6.96
CA ARG A 293 -0.26 1.72 -8.02
C ARG A 293 0.38 2.89 -8.74
N HIS A 294 0.84 3.92 -8.02
CA HIS A 294 1.57 5.06 -8.60
C HIS A 294 2.78 4.61 -9.41
N ALA A 295 3.57 3.66 -8.91
CA ALA A 295 4.71 3.08 -9.61
C ALA A 295 4.31 2.36 -10.90
N THR A 296 3.14 1.72 -10.93
CA THR A 296 2.59 1.10 -12.15
C THR A 296 2.19 2.17 -13.18
N TRP A 297 1.62 3.31 -12.73
CA TRP A 297 1.37 4.46 -13.60
C TRP A 297 2.69 5.03 -14.15
N ALA A 298 3.68 5.23 -13.29
CA ALA A 298 5.01 5.72 -13.69
C ALA A 298 5.71 4.80 -14.69
N ALA A 299 5.66 3.48 -14.50
CA ALA A 299 6.20 2.52 -15.46
C ALA A 299 5.50 2.58 -16.83
N ARG A 300 4.18 2.79 -16.85
CA ARG A 300 3.41 2.99 -18.11
C ARG A 300 3.75 4.32 -18.76
N LEU A 301 3.97 5.37 -17.97
CA LEU A 301 4.43 6.66 -18.47
C LEU A 301 5.83 6.53 -19.08
N ALA A 302 6.77 5.90 -18.40
CA ALA A 302 8.11 5.61 -18.93
C ALA A 302 8.05 4.86 -20.26
N ALA A 303 7.19 3.84 -20.34
CA ALA A 303 6.96 3.06 -21.55
C ALA A 303 6.15 3.80 -22.63
N HIS A 304 5.67 5.02 -22.37
CA HIS A 304 5.03 5.82 -23.43
C HIS A 304 6.00 6.16 -24.56
N ASP A 305 7.28 6.38 -24.22
CA ASP A 305 8.35 6.58 -25.21
C ASP A 305 8.61 5.30 -26.05
N ASP A 306 8.14 4.13 -25.60
CA ASP A 306 8.33 2.82 -26.26
C ASP A 306 7.31 2.54 -27.38
N ILE A 307 6.22 3.31 -27.47
CA ILE A 307 5.15 3.02 -28.42
C ILE A 307 5.65 3.42 -29.82
N PRO A 308 5.63 2.51 -30.82
CA PRO A 308 5.73 2.90 -32.23
C PRO A 308 4.60 3.89 -32.56
N ALA A 309 4.40 4.25 -33.81
CA ALA A 309 3.09 4.75 -34.23
C ALA A 309 2.01 3.65 -34.09
N ALA A 310 1.76 3.12 -32.87
CA ALA A 310 0.56 2.37 -32.55
C ALA A 310 -0.63 3.29 -32.87
N PRO A 311 -1.75 2.73 -33.34
CA PRO A 311 -2.78 3.52 -33.97
C PRO A 311 -3.32 4.65 -33.08
N GLN A 312 -3.27 4.53 -31.74
CA GLN A 312 -3.54 5.64 -30.80
C GLN A 312 -2.76 5.50 -29.46
N PRO A 313 -1.90 6.46 -29.07
CA PRO A 313 -1.27 6.49 -27.74
C PRO A 313 -2.30 6.76 -26.62
N GLN A 314 -1.99 6.37 -25.39
CA GLN A 314 -2.87 6.67 -24.24
C GLN A 314 -2.91 8.19 -24.00
N PRO A 315 -4.10 8.84 -24.02
CA PRO A 315 -4.19 10.31 -23.98
C PRO A 315 -3.56 10.95 -22.74
N TRP A 316 -3.63 10.28 -21.58
CA TRP A 316 -3.01 10.80 -20.36
C TRP A 316 -1.49 10.78 -20.42
N CYS A 317 -0.86 9.76 -21.03
CA CYS A 317 0.59 9.74 -21.22
C CYS A 317 1.04 10.87 -22.15
N VAL A 318 0.26 11.15 -23.20
CA VAL A 318 0.52 12.26 -24.14
C VAL A 318 0.44 13.60 -23.41
N ALA A 319 -0.58 13.79 -22.57
CA ALA A 319 -0.72 15.01 -21.77
C ALA A 319 0.46 15.19 -20.81
N TYR A 320 0.92 14.13 -20.16
CA TYR A 320 2.12 14.17 -19.30
C TYR A 320 3.39 14.48 -20.11
N ASP A 321 3.60 13.85 -21.26
CA ASP A 321 4.77 14.13 -22.11
C ASP A 321 4.83 15.60 -22.56
N VAL A 322 3.71 16.13 -23.06
CA VAL A 322 3.59 17.54 -23.45
C VAL A 322 3.82 18.46 -22.25
N TYR A 323 3.22 18.16 -21.11
CA TYR A 323 3.35 18.96 -19.89
C TYR A 323 4.79 18.99 -19.38
N LEU A 324 5.45 17.82 -19.29
CA LEU A 324 6.84 17.70 -18.83
C LEU A 324 7.80 18.47 -19.75
N ARG A 325 7.64 18.35 -21.08
CA ARG A 325 8.48 19.07 -22.05
C ARG A 325 8.25 20.57 -22.05
N ALA A 326 7.01 21.00 -21.80
CA ALA A 326 6.69 22.42 -21.63
C ALA A 326 7.31 22.99 -20.36
N HIS A 327 7.48 22.16 -19.33
CA HIS A 327 8.10 22.55 -18.06
C HIS A 327 9.63 22.67 -18.16
N HIS A 328 10.31 21.67 -18.73
CA HIS A 328 11.75 21.76 -19.01
C HIS A 328 12.21 20.76 -20.10
N PRO A 329 13.15 21.12 -21.00
CA PRO A 329 13.59 20.25 -22.11
C PRO A 329 14.21 18.90 -21.70
N SER A 330 14.76 18.81 -20.49
CA SER A 330 15.31 17.57 -19.93
C SER A 330 14.25 16.64 -19.31
N LEU A 331 13.03 17.14 -19.06
CA LEU A 331 11.95 16.35 -18.48
C LEU A 331 11.19 15.63 -19.58
N ARG A 332 11.11 14.31 -19.43
CA ARG A 332 10.48 13.39 -20.38
C ARG A 332 9.79 12.26 -19.63
N PRO A 333 8.94 11.46 -20.28
CA PRO A 333 8.36 10.28 -19.65
C PRO A 333 9.43 9.32 -19.11
N SER A 334 10.55 9.14 -19.82
CA SER A 334 11.72 8.38 -19.35
C SER A 334 12.38 8.92 -18.07
N SER A 335 12.19 10.19 -17.71
CA SER A 335 12.73 10.78 -16.47
C SER A 335 12.19 10.09 -15.21
N THR A 336 11.05 9.40 -15.32
CA THR A 336 10.49 8.57 -14.24
C THR A 336 11.43 7.44 -13.79
N LEU A 337 12.33 6.96 -14.66
CA LEU A 337 13.18 5.79 -14.39
C LEU A 337 14.24 6.04 -13.31
N THR A 338 14.65 7.30 -13.14
CA THR A 338 15.68 7.71 -12.17
C THR A 338 15.15 8.72 -11.15
N ALA A 339 13.87 9.10 -11.23
CA ALA A 339 13.26 10.06 -10.34
C ALA A 339 13.06 9.50 -8.92
N VAL A 340 13.26 10.35 -7.92
CA VAL A 340 13.19 10.01 -6.49
C VAL A 340 12.08 10.84 -5.81
N PRO A 341 11.31 10.28 -4.86
CA PRO A 341 10.30 11.02 -4.11
C PRO A 341 10.86 12.15 -3.25
N VAL A 342 10.09 13.24 -3.14
CA VAL A 342 10.40 14.46 -2.36
C VAL A 342 10.74 14.19 -0.89
N VAL A 343 10.04 13.24 -0.28
CA VAL A 343 10.07 12.96 1.16
C VAL A 343 11.45 12.45 1.63
N GLU A 344 12.34 12.01 0.73
CA GLU A 344 13.72 11.61 1.06
C GLU A 344 14.73 12.79 0.96
N GLY A 345 14.27 14.04 1.15
CA GLY A 345 15.14 15.23 1.22
C GLY A 345 15.68 15.70 -0.13
N ALA A 346 15.22 15.12 -1.25
CA ALA A 346 15.65 15.45 -2.61
C ALA A 346 14.45 15.81 -3.51
N GLY A 347 13.41 16.40 -2.93
CA GLY A 347 12.35 17.03 -3.69
C GLY A 347 12.91 18.21 -4.43
N ASP A 348 13.21 18.00 -5.69
CA ASP A 348 12.82 18.85 -6.79
C ASP A 348 13.47 18.20 -8.01
N ILE A 349 12.64 17.63 -8.89
CA ILE A 349 13.12 17.05 -10.14
C ILE A 349 13.91 18.13 -10.92
N ILE A 350 13.63 19.42 -10.73
CA ILE A 350 14.58 20.51 -10.92
C ILE A 350 14.25 21.62 -9.90
N PRO A 351 15.15 22.04 -8.98
CA PRO A 351 14.84 23.00 -7.90
C PRO A 351 14.18 24.31 -8.30
N SER A 352 14.45 24.77 -9.52
CA SER A 352 13.87 26.00 -10.04
C SER A 352 12.50 25.84 -10.68
N HIS A 353 12.05 24.60 -10.89
CA HIS A 353 10.84 24.27 -11.63
C HIS A 353 10.08 23.15 -10.89
N PRO A 354 9.44 23.44 -9.74
CA PRO A 354 8.64 22.44 -9.03
C PRO A 354 7.45 22.01 -9.89
N LEU A 355 7.18 20.70 -9.90
CA LEU A 355 5.99 20.14 -10.56
C LEU A 355 4.80 20.21 -9.59
N PRO A 356 3.55 20.26 -10.09
CA PRO A 356 2.38 20.07 -9.24
C PRO A 356 2.45 18.72 -8.51
N GLU A 357 1.95 18.69 -7.27
CA GLU A 357 2.04 17.52 -6.38
C GLU A 357 1.58 16.21 -7.05
N ASP A 358 0.49 16.25 -7.83
CA ASP A 358 -0.05 15.08 -8.53
C ASP A 358 0.89 14.55 -9.64
N THR A 359 1.50 15.48 -10.38
CA THR A 359 2.46 15.16 -11.43
C THR A 359 3.74 14.62 -10.81
N GLU A 360 4.26 15.29 -9.79
CA GLU A 360 5.47 14.86 -9.08
C GLU A 360 5.28 13.47 -8.46
N ARG A 361 4.17 13.24 -7.77
CA ARG A 361 3.82 11.93 -7.19
C ARG A 361 3.85 10.82 -8.22
N THR A 362 3.37 11.09 -9.43
CA THR A 362 3.38 10.11 -10.53
C THR A 362 4.79 9.93 -11.08
N VAL A 363 5.52 11.02 -11.32
CA VAL A 363 6.84 10.95 -11.96
C VAL A 363 7.88 10.29 -11.07
N SER A 364 7.82 10.54 -9.76
CA SER A 364 8.77 10.02 -8.79
C SER A 364 8.42 8.65 -8.22
N ALA A 365 7.29 8.05 -8.63
CA ALA A 365 6.73 6.89 -7.93
C ALA A 365 7.61 5.64 -7.99
N LEU A 366 8.41 5.48 -9.07
CA LEU A 366 9.34 4.36 -9.19
C LEU A 366 10.43 4.39 -8.12
N GLY A 367 10.80 5.56 -7.61
CA GLY A 367 11.80 5.67 -6.54
C GLY A 367 11.34 5.13 -5.18
N TRP A 368 10.06 4.73 -5.03
CA TRP A 368 9.63 3.94 -3.87
C TRP A 368 10.00 2.45 -3.98
N LEU A 369 10.38 1.98 -5.17
CA LEU A 369 10.82 0.61 -5.42
C LEU A 369 12.35 0.54 -5.39
N PRO A 370 12.95 -0.66 -5.33
CA PRO A 370 14.37 -0.81 -5.64
C PRO A 370 14.70 -0.17 -7.01
N PRO A 371 15.91 0.38 -7.19
CA PRO A 371 16.29 1.05 -8.43
C PRO A 371 16.03 0.19 -9.66
N VAL A 372 15.59 0.80 -10.76
CA VAL A 372 15.44 0.13 -12.05
C VAL A 372 16.81 -0.36 -12.50
N GLN A 373 16.89 -1.63 -12.88
CA GLN A 373 18.12 -2.29 -13.29
C GLN A 373 18.11 -2.63 -14.78
N VAL A 374 19.32 -2.79 -15.30
CA VAL A 374 19.59 -3.30 -16.64
C VAL A 374 19.49 -4.82 -16.63
N LEU A 375 18.56 -5.37 -17.41
CA LEU A 375 18.27 -6.81 -17.48
C LEU A 375 19.08 -7.55 -18.55
N THR A 376 19.54 -6.83 -19.58
CA THR A 376 20.30 -7.32 -20.74
C THR A 376 21.34 -6.29 -21.17
N GLU A 377 22.43 -6.74 -21.80
CA GLU A 377 23.54 -5.87 -22.20
C GLU A 377 23.11 -4.75 -23.16
N ALA A 378 23.76 -3.59 -23.02
CA ALA A 378 23.58 -2.46 -23.92
C ALA A 378 24.06 -2.83 -25.34
N PRO A 379 23.44 -2.28 -26.41
CA PRO A 379 23.95 -2.48 -27.76
C PRO A 379 25.33 -1.82 -27.91
N GLU A 380 26.08 -2.26 -28.92
CA GLU A 380 27.36 -1.67 -29.25
C GLU A 380 27.24 -0.14 -29.43
N PRO A 381 28.20 0.65 -28.90
CA PRO A 381 28.20 2.11 -29.03
C PRO A 381 28.23 2.55 -30.51
N GLY A 382 27.49 3.60 -30.84
CA GLY A 382 27.39 4.12 -32.21
C GLY A 382 26.78 5.51 -32.26
N ALA A 383 26.25 5.91 -33.43
CA ALA A 383 25.66 7.24 -33.63
C ALA A 383 24.54 7.56 -32.63
N TRP A 384 23.81 6.54 -32.15
CA TRP A 384 22.78 6.67 -31.13
C TRP A 384 23.31 7.22 -29.79
N CYS A 385 24.59 7.01 -29.47
CA CYS A 385 25.20 7.56 -28.26
C CYS A 385 25.15 9.09 -28.25
N PHE A 386 25.20 9.74 -29.42
CA PHE A 386 25.11 11.19 -29.53
C PHE A 386 23.74 11.75 -29.12
N THR A 387 22.66 11.03 -29.43
CA THR A 387 21.28 11.45 -29.10
C THR A 387 20.74 10.81 -27.82
N ALA A 388 21.53 9.95 -27.15
CA ALA A 388 21.16 9.33 -25.89
C ALA A 388 20.88 10.40 -24.82
N PRO A 389 19.80 10.26 -24.03
CA PRO A 389 19.47 11.22 -22.99
C PRO A 389 20.49 11.16 -21.84
N LEU A 390 20.88 12.32 -21.32
CA LEU A 390 21.70 12.41 -20.11
C LEU A 390 20.87 12.11 -18.86
N TRP A 391 19.69 12.71 -18.80
CA TRP A 391 18.79 12.72 -17.64
C TRP A 391 17.72 11.65 -17.80
N GLY A 392 17.32 10.98 -16.71
CA GLY A 392 16.36 9.88 -16.80
C GLY A 392 16.95 8.59 -17.36
N ASN A 393 18.28 8.49 -17.49
CA ASN A 393 18.93 7.36 -18.14
C ASN A 393 19.55 6.40 -17.11
N PRO A 394 18.90 5.26 -16.80
CA PRO A 394 19.42 4.28 -15.83
C PRO A 394 20.65 3.51 -16.33
N LEU A 395 21.06 3.67 -17.60
CA LEU A 395 22.34 3.11 -18.08
C LEU A 395 23.55 3.95 -17.64
N LEU A 396 23.32 5.17 -17.13
CA LEU A 396 24.34 6.11 -16.67
C LEU A 396 24.38 6.20 -15.14
N THR A 397 24.23 5.07 -14.44
CA THR A 397 24.34 5.03 -12.97
C THR A 397 25.80 4.93 -12.54
N PRO A 398 26.27 5.77 -11.60
CA PRO A 398 27.66 5.73 -11.13
C PRO A 398 27.97 4.41 -10.41
N SER A 399 29.21 3.95 -10.55
CA SER A 399 29.73 2.77 -9.84
C SER A 399 29.68 2.99 -8.32
N PRO A 400 29.40 1.96 -7.48
CA PRO A 400 29.33 2.09 -6.02
C PRO A 400 30.57 2.75 -5.37
N ALA A 401 31.74 2.67 -6.01
CA ALA A 401 32.99 3.26 -5.54
C ALA A 401 33.06 4.80 -5.65
N ALA A 402 32.18 5.43 -6.45
CA ALA A 402 32.16 6.87 -6.66
C ALA A 402 31.21 7.63 -5.70
N ALA A 403 30.33 6.92 -4.99
CA ALA A 403 29.32 7.53 -4.10
C ALA A 403 29.87 8.02 -2.75
N SER A 404 31.14 7.75 -2.44
CA SER A 404 31.81 8.15 -1.19
C SER A 404 32.55 9.49 -1.29
N GLY A 405 32.63 10.10 -2.47
CA GLY A 405 33.29 11.38 -2.68
C GLY A 405 32.31 12.42 -3.20
N GLU A 406 32.33 13.61 -2.58
CA GLU A 406 31.65 14.84 -3.01
C GLU A 406 30.18 14.96 -2.57
N GLN A 407 29.98 15.36 -1.31
CA GLN A 407 28.91 16.30 -0.98
C GLN A 407 29.29 17.64 -1.61
N GLU A 408 28.54 18.10 -2.61
CA GLU A 408 28.63 19.49 -3.05
C GLU A 408 28.28 20.38 -1.83
N GLU A 409 29.25 21.15 -1.32
CA GLU A 409 28.98 22.23 -0.36
C GLU A 409 28.01 23.21 -1.02
N GLU A 410 26.73 23.15 -0.64
CA GLU A 410 25.83 24.28 -0.79
C GLU A 410 26.37 25.39 0.12
N ASP A 411 26.89 26.44 -0.50
CA ASP A 411 27.25 27.73 0.10
C ASP A 411 25.98 28.31 0.76
N SER A 412 25.74 27.87 1.99
CA SER A 412 24.67 28.31 2.86
C SER A 412 25.21 29.51 3.64
N GLY A 413 24.66 30.68 3.33
CA GLY A 413 24.74 31.81 4.24
C GLY A 413 24.26 31.38 5.62
N SER A 414 25.00 31.78 6.64
CA SER A 414 24.82 31.43 8.05
C SER A 414 23.35 31.43 8.48
N ASP A 415 22.92 30.36 9.14
CA ASP A 415 22.38 30.39 10.52
C ASP A 415 21.94 28.97 10.95
N GLY A 416 22.36 28.58 12.16
CA GLY A 416 21.67 27.56 12.96
C GLY A 416 22.07 26.09 12.70
N GLU A 417 23.06 25.63 13.46
CA GLU A 417 23.47 24.25 13.61
C GLU A 417 22.33 23.37 14.16
N THR A 418 21.69 22.57 13.30
CA THR A 418 20.85 21.43 13.73
C THR A 418 21.52 20.12 13.35
N ALA A 419 21.91 19.35 14.37
CA ALA A 419 22.49 18.03 14.24
C ALA A 419 21.56 17.11 13.40
N VAL A 420 22.08 16.63 12.28
CA VAL A 420 21.40 15.66 11.42
C VAL A 420 21.35 14.31 12.14
N GLU A 421 20.15 13.81 12.42
CA GLU A 421 19.95 12.46 12.96
C GLU A 421 20.50 11.38 11.99
N PRO A 422 21.02 10.25 12.50
CA PRO A 422 21.53 9.19 11.66
C PRO A 422 20.42 8.61 10.76
N VAL A 423 20.69 8.62 9.46
CA VAL A 423 19.79 8.09 8.42
C VAL A 423 19.56 6.58 8.65
N PRO A 424 18.29 6.10 8.73
CA PRO A 424 18.00 4.69 8.93
C PRO A 424 18.61 3.81 7.83
N ALA A 425 19.11 2.62 8.18
CA ALA A 425 19.77 1.70 7.23
C ALA A 425 18.94 1.36 5.97
N GLY A 426 17.62 1.38 6.07
CA GLY A 426 16.70 1.20 4.93
C GLY A 426 16.72 2.33 3.90
N VAL A 427 17.10 3.55 4.31
CA VAL A 427 17.25 4.72 3.43
C VAL A 427 18.60 4.68 2.70
N ALA A 428 19.68 4.24 3.36
CA ALA A 428 21.00 4.06 2.74
C ALA A 428 21.01 3.00 1.62
N ARG A 429 20.14 1.98 1.70
CA ARG A 429 19.96 0.99 0.63
C ARG A 429 19.18 1.54 -0.58
N ARG A 430 18.41 2.61 -0.40
CA ARG A 430 17.64 3.32 -1.44
C ARG A 430 18.42 4.46 -2.11
N THR A 431 19.56 4.87 -1.55
CA THR A 431 20.45 5.89 -2.13
C THR A 431 21.50 5.30 -3.07
N GLN A 432 21.75 3.99 -3.03
CA GLN A 432 22.62 3.30 -4.01
C GLN A 432 21.97 3.27 -5.40
N GLY A 433 22.70 3.68 -6.43
CA GLY A 433 22.25 3.62 -7.83
C GLY A 433 21.39 4.80 -8.30
N ARG A 434 21.40 5.94 -7.59
CA ARG A 434 20.75 7.17 -8.07
C ARG A 434 21.43 7.65 -9.37
N GLY A 435 20.62 7.96 -10.40
CA GLY A 435 21.10 8.37 -11.72
C GLY A 435 21.79 9.74 -11.72
N LEU A 436 22.34 10.14 -12.87
CA LEU A 436 23.05 11.42 -13.03
C LEU A 436 22.23 12.64 -12.57
N ASP A 437 20.90 12.56 -12.68
CA ASP A 437 19.94 13.57 -12.21
C ASP A 437 20.17 14.01 -10.76
N TYR A 438 20.57 13.06 -9.89
CA TYR A 438 20.80 13.32 -8.48
C TYR A 438 22.18 13.91 -8.22
N ARG A 439 23.22 13.39 -8.89
CA ARG A 439 24.61 13.80 -8.68
C ARG A 439 24.93 15.16 -9.30
N HIS A 440 24.35 15.46 -10.46
CA HIS A 440 24.62 16.68 -11.22
C HIS A 440 23.40 17.60 -11.23
N ARG A 441 22.80 17.84 -10.06
CA ARG A 441 21.56 18.61 -9.89
C ARG A 441 21.68 20.02 -10.47
N THR A 442 22.84 20.64 -10.28
CA THR A 442 23.16 21.96 -10.84
C THR A 442 23.16 21.92 -12.38
N LEU A 443 23.80 20.95 -13.02
CA LEU A 443 23.83 20.86 -14.49
C LEU A 443 22.50 20.40 -15.10
N ARG A 444 21.67 19.68 -14.34
CA ARG A 444 20.33 19.27 -14.77
C ARG A 444 19.40 20.44 -15.09
N ALA A 445 19.59 21.58 -14.42
CA ALA A 445 18.83 22.82 -14.65
C ALA A 445 19.26 23.58 -15.93
N CYS A 446 20.29 23.10 -16.64
CA CYS A 446 20.77 23.69 -17.90
C CYS A 446 19.91 23.19 -19.07
N ALA A 447 19.11 24.08 -19.66
CA ALA A 447 18.12 23.72 -20.69
C ALA A 447 18.74 23.20 -22.00
N ARG A 448 20.04 23.48 -22.24
CA ARG A 448 20.77 22.98 -23.41
C ARG A 448 21.47 21.64 -23.19
N LEU A 449 21.62 21.18 -21.95
CA LEU A 449 22.20 19.85 -21.67
C LEU A 449 21.07 18.82 -21.63
N VAL A 450 20.74 18.17 -22.74
CA VAL A 450 19.67 17.16 -22.78
C VAL A 450 20.20 15.79 -23.18
N THR A 451 21.17 15.75 -24.09
CA THR A 451 21.77 14.56 -24.68
C THR A 451 23.28 14.52 -24.47
N ILE A 452 23.90 13.35 -24.60
CA ILE A 452 25.37 13.24 -24.56
C ILE A 452 26.02 14.12 -25.64
N GLY A 453 25.40 14.26 -26.81
CA GLY A 453 25.86 15.15 -27.86
C GLY A 453 25.85 16.63 -27.47
N ASP A 454 24.90 17.07 -26.63
CA ASP A 454 24.91 18.42 -26.07
C ASP A 454 26.10 18.63 -25.13
N LEU A 455 26.37 17.63 -24.28
CA LEU A 455 27.53 17.64 -23.39
C LEU A 455 28.85 17.66 -24.18
N VAL A 456 28.95 16.88 -25.26
CA VAL A 456 30.12 16.89 -26.17
C VAL A 456 30.33 18.29 -26.75
N ARG A 457 29.26 18.94 -27.24
CA ARG A 457 29.34 20.31 -27.78
C ARG A 457 29.77 21.32 -26.73
N ALA A 458 29.14 21.30 -25.55
CA ALA A 458 29.50 22.18 -24.45
C ALA A 458 30.95 21.97 -24.00
N HIS A 459 31.38 20.71 -23.87
CA HIS A 459 32.74 20.37 -23.47
C HIS A 459 33.78 20.81 -24.50
N ALA A 460 33.51 20.63 -25.80
CA ALA A 460 34.41 21.04 -26.87
C ALA A 460 34.55 22.57 -26.95
N ALA A 461 33.45 23.29 -26.72
CA ALA A 461 33.44 24.75 -26.75
C ALA A 461 33.91 25.43 -25.45
N ARG A 462 34.40 24.66 -24.46
CA ARG A 462 34.72 25.19 -23.13
C ARG A 462 35.79 26.29 -23.19
N PRO A 463 35.62 27.41 -22.45
CA PRO A 463 36.55 28.53 -22.51
C PRO A 463 37.88 28.20 -21.81
N PRO A 464 39.05 28.48 -22.43
CA PRO A 464 40.36 28.16 -21.85
C PRO A 464 40.61 28.96 -20.56
N ALA A 465 41.17 28.30 -19.54
CA ALA A 465 41.24 28.79 -18.15
C ALA A 465 41.80 30.21 -17.96
N VAL A 466 42.61 30.70 -18.90
CA VAL A 466 43.44 31.92 -18.75
C VAL A 466 42.91 33.13 -19.55
N ALA A 467 41.87 32.99 -20.37
CA ALA A 467 41.42 34.07 -21.27
C ALA A 467 40.28 34.93 -20.68
N ALA A 468 40.26 36.21 -21.10
CA ALA A 468 39.14 37.14 -20.97
C ALA A 468 37.98 36.67 -21.89
N VAL A 469 37.29 35.61 -21.46
CA VAL A 469 36.20 35.01 -22.21
C VAL A 469 34.87 35.52 -21.67
N ASP A 470 33.94 35.80 -22.57
CA ASP A 470 32.53 36.06 -22.24
C ASP A 470 31.90 34.79 -21.61
N TRP A 471 32.07 34.65 -20.30
CA TRP A 471 31.56 33.53 -19.51
C TRP A 471 30.03 33.48 -19.55
N GLU A 472 29.36 34.64 -19.49
CA GLU A 472 27.90 34.72 -19.51
C GLU A 472 27.34 34.39 -20.89
N GLY A 473 28.01 34.81 -21.97
CA GLY A 473 27.71 34.40 -23.34
C GLY A 473 27.87 32.90 -23.53
N TRP A 474 28.99 32.32 -23.09
CA TRP A 474 29.21 30.88 -23.17
C TRP A 474 28.15 30.08 -22.38
N LEU A 475 27.82 30.51 -21.15
CA LEU A 475 26.76 29.90 -20.36
C LEU A 475 25.43 29.90 -21.11
N ARG A 476 25.04 31.02 -21.72
CA ARG A 476 23.80 31.16 -22.49
C ARG A 476 23.76 30.26 -23.72
N ASP A 477 24.87 30.19 -24.44
CA ASP A 477 24.95 29.50 -25.73
C ASP A 477 25.10 27.99 -25.61
N TYR A 478 25.71 27.50 -24.52
CA TYR A 478 26.00 26.06 -24.37
C TYR A 478 25.28 25.38 -23.22
N LEU A 479 24.91 26.10 -22.15
CA LEU A 479 24.21 25.52 -20.99
C LEU A 479 22.77 26.03 -20.86
N ALA A 480 22.51 27.31 -21.14
CA ALA A 480 21.26 28.01 -20.89
C ALA A 480 20.65 27.67 -19.50
N PRO A 481 21.27 28.08 -18.38
CA PRO A 481 20.73 27.84 -17.04
C PRO A 481 19.32 28.41 -16.92
N SER A 482 18.37 27.57 -16.49
CA SER A 482 16.96 27.95 -16.39
C SER A 482 16.53 28.34 -14.97
N ASP A 483 17.44 28.26 -14.01
CA ASP A 483 17.19 28.45 -12.58
C ASP A 483 17.48 29.87 -12.07
N GLY A 484 17.95 30.77 -12.95
CA GLY A 484 18.33 32.13 -12.59
C GLY A 484 19.53 32.23 -11.64
N ARG A 485 20.14 31.10 -11.24
CA ARG A 485 21.28 31.06 -10.32
C ARG A 485 22.54 31.50 -11.06
N ARG A 486 23.30 32.42 -10.46
CA ARG A 486 24.63 32.77 -10.98
C ARG A 486 25.57 31.58 -10.85
N ARG A 487 26.25 31.23 -11.94
CA ARG A 487 27.16 30.08 -11.99
C ARG A 487 28.60 30.55 -12.04
N ARG A 488 29.39 30.12 -11.05
CA ARG A 488 30.83 30.41 -11.01
C ARG A 488 31.58 29.52 -12.00
N ARG A 489 32.55 30.10 -12.71
CA ARG A 489 33.30 29.45 -13.78
C ARG A 489 33.99 28.16 -13.34
N GLY A 490 34.83 28.22 -12.31
CA GLY A 490 35.60 27.07 -11.81
C GLY A 490 34.72 25.87 -11.44
N PRO A 491 33.76 26.02 -10.51
CA PRO A 491 32.85 24.94 -10.12
C PRO A 491 32.04 24.37 -11.28
N THR A 492 31.54 25.22 -12.18
CA THR A 492 30.73 24.75 -13.33
C THR A 492 31.56 23.89 -14.29
N LEU A 493 32.82 24.29 -14.57
CA LEU A 493 33.71 23.51 -15.42
C LEU A 493 34.15 22.20 -14.75
N ALA A 494 34.34 22.22 -13.42
CA ALA A 494 34.62 21.02 -12.64
C ALA A 494 33.42 20.04 -12.69
N ALA A 495 32.20 20.53 -12.46
CA ALA A 495 30.98 19.73 -12.57
C ALA A 495 30.80 19.14 -13.97
N LEU A 496 31.08 19.91 -15.04
CA LEU A 496 31.03 19.40 -16.42
C LEU A 496 32.07 18.29 -16.66
N GLN A 497 33.27 18.43 -16.10
CA GLN A 497 34.30 17.40 -16.19
C GLN A 497 33.89 16.14 -15.41
N GLY A 498 33.29 16.30 -14.24
CA GLY A 498 32.72 15.21 -13.46
C GLY A 498 31.61 14.47 -14.22
N LEU A 499 30.70 15.22 -14.84
CA LEU A 499 29.63 14.65 -15.67
C LEU A 499 30.18 13.87 -16.87
N VAL A 500 31.24 14.34 -17.52
CA VAL A 500 31.94 13.59 -18.58
C VAL A 500 32.56 12.29 -18.03
N GLY A 501 33.14 12.33 -16.83
CA GLY A 501 33.70 11.15 -16.17
C GLY A 501 32.68 10.06 -15.86
N ASP A 502 31.40 10.44 -15.72
CA ASP A 502 30.29 9.50 -15.47
C ASP A 502 29.69 8.90 -16.74
N ILE A 503 30.09 9.37 -17.94
CA ILE A 503 29.68 8.75 -19.21
C ILE A 503 30.61 7.59 -19.54
N PRO A 504 30.10 6.41 -19.93
CA PRO A 504 30.93 5.31 -20.40
C PRO A 504 31.91 5.76 -21.50
N PRO A 505 33.22 5.48 -21.39
CA PRO A 505 34.23 6.00 -22.34
C PRO A 505 33.96 5.65 -23.80
N SER A 506 33.40 4.46 -24.04
CA SER A 506 33.03 3.99 -25.38
C SER A 506 31.84 4.78 -25.97
N TRP A 507 30.88 5.19 -25.14
CA TRP A 507 29.77 6.05 -25.56
C TRP A 507 30.22 7.47 -25.83
N TRP A 508 31.08 8.01 -24.96
CA TRP A 508 31.67 9.33 -25.12
C TRP A 508 32.46 9.42 -26.45
N SER A 509 33.31 8.43 -26.71
CA SER A 509 34.10 8.34 -27.95
C SER A 509 33.21 8.24 -29.20
N ALA A 510 32.16 7.41 -29.16
CA ALA A 510 31.21 7.29 -30.26
C ALA A 510 30.44 8.60 -30.53
N ALA A 511 30.02 9.30 -29.46
CA ALA A 511 29.36 10.60 -29.58
C ALA A 511 30.31 11.68 -30.14
N GLN A 512 31.57 11.71 -29.71
CA GLN A 512 32.59 12.62 -30.26
C GLN A 512 32.87 12.34 -31.74
N ALA A 513 33.02 11.07 -32.13
CA ALA A 513 33.22 10.68 -33.52
C ALA A 513 32.07 11.15 -34.42
N HIS A 514 30.82 10.98 -33.95
CA HIS A 514 29.65 11.48 -34.69
C HIS A 514 29.62 13.01 -34.76
N ALA A 515 29.97 13.71 -33.68
CA ALA A 515 30.09 15.17 -33.68
C ALA A 515 31.13 15.68 -34.71
N ALA A 516 32.27 15.01 -34.80
CA ALA A 516 33.33 15.34 -35.77
C ALA A 516 32.88 15.10 -37.22
N GLN A 517 32.12 14.03 -37.47
CA GLN A 517 31.52 13.77 -38.78
C GLN A 517 30.54 14.86 -39.20
N LEU A 518 29.70 15.35 -38.28
CA LEU A 518 28.77 16.46 -38.54
C LEU A 518 29.49 17.78 -38.85
N ALA A 519 30.70 17.99 -38.31
CA ALA A 519 31.51 19.17 -38.57
C ALA A 519 32.37 19.07 -39.84
N SER A 520 32.50 17.88 -40.43
CA SER A 520 33.35 17.65 -41.60
C SER A 520 32.63 17.99 -42.91
N PRO A 521 33.30 18.64 -43.89
CA PRO A 521 32.70 18.99 -45.20
C PRO A 521 32.50 17.79 -46.16
N GLY A 522 32.46 16.56 -45.65
CA GLY A 522 32.36 15.32 -46.41
C GLY A 522 30.92 14.90 -46.72
N PRO A 523 30.69 13.66 -47.22
CA PRO A 523 29.34 13.13 -47.43
C PRO A 523 28.56 13.12 -46.12
N ALA A 524 27.27 13.48 -46.19
CA ALA A 524 26.42 13.61 -45.01
C ALA A 524 26.47 12.32 -44.17
N PRO A 525 26.76 12.41 -42.85
CA PRO A 525 26.80 11.23 -42.00
C PRO A 525 25.42 10.59 -41.90
N VAL A 526 25.39 9.28 -41.61
CA VAL A 526 24.13 8.59 -41.29
C VAL A 526 23.48 9.33 -40.10
N PRO A 527 22.23 9.79 -40.24
CA PRO A 527 21.58 10.56 -39.19
C PRO A 527 21.45 9.71 -37.93
N ALA A 528 21.87 10.26 -36.79
CA ALA A 528 21.62 9.62 -35.51
C ALA A 528 20.10 9.47 -35.29
N PRO A 529 19.64 8.35 -34.69
CA PRO A 529 18.24 8.17 -34.33
C PRO A 529 17.80 9.28 -33.38
N SER A 530 16.51 9.65 -33.40
CA SER A 530 15.98 10.63 -32.45
C SER A 530 16.14 10.14 -31.01
N THR A 531 16.20 11.04 -30.03
CA THR A 531 16.31 10.60 -28.63
C THR A 531 15.14 9.72 -28.19
N SER A 532 13.92 9.99 -28.66
CA SER A 532 12.76 9.12 -28.38
C SER A 532 12.95 7.72 -28.98
N GLU A 533 13.55 7.62 -30.16
CA GLU A 533 13.90 6.34 -30.77
C GLU A 533 15.00 5.60 -30.01
N VAL A 534 16.02 6.30 -29.49
CA VAL A 534 17.03 5.71 -28.60
C VAL A 534 16.40 5.17 -27.32
N VAL A 535 15.53 5.95 -26.67
CA VAL A 535 14.82 5.50 -25.47
C VAL A 535 14.03 4.21 -25.76
N ARG A 536 13.26 4.20 -26.85
CA ARG A 536 12.45 3.06 -27.29
C ARG A 536 13.26 1.81 -27.62
N THR A 537 14.32 1.93 -28.39
CA THR A 537 15.00 0.77 -28.98
C THR A 537 16.20 0.29 -28.14
N THR A 538 16.85 1.22 -27.44
CA THR A 538 18.07 0.95 -26.68
C THR A 538 17.79 0.83 -25.19
N ILE A 539 17.00 1.73 -24.60
CA ILE A 539 16.84 1.81 -23.14
C ILE A 539 15.68 0.92 -22.66
N MET A 540 14.45 1.22 -23.04
CA MET A 540 13.22 0.61 -22.48
C MET A 540 13.17 -0.93 -22.52
N PRO A 541 13.57 -1.62 -23.61
CA PRO A 541 13.49 -3.09 -23.69
C PRO A 541 14.37 -3.82 -22.68
N ARG A 542 15.33 -3.09 -22.07
CA ARG A 542 16.34 -3.63 -21.15
C ARG A 542 16.02 -3.30 -19.69
N MET A 543 14.99 -2.52 -19.42
CA MET A 543 14.69 -2.02 -18.08
C MET A 543 13.79 -2.96 -17.29
N GLY A 544 14.10 -3.12 -16.01
CA GLY A 544 13.23 -3.86 -15.09
C GLY A 544 13.88 -4.11 -13.74
N TRP A 545 13.48 -5.19 -13.08
CA TRP A 545 13.98 -5.58 -11.76
C TRP A 545 14.43 -7.03 -11.74
N LYS A 546 15.50 -7.31 -10.98
CA LYS A 546 15.85 -8.66 -10.54
C LYS A 546 15.26 -8.84 -9.13
N LEU A 547 14.45 -9.88 -8.93
CA LEU A 547 13.81 -10.09 -7.63
C LEU A 547 14.79 -10.66 -6.61
N SER A 548 14.76 -10.12 -5.39
CA SER A 548 15.57 -10.59 -4.26
C SER A 548 15.39 -12.10 -4.06
N GLY A 549 16.52 -12.84 -3.99
CA GLY A 549 16.53 -14.30 -3.80
C GLY A 549 16.35 -15.15 -5.06
N SER A 550 16.36 -14.55 -6.25
CA SER A 550 16.39 -15.29 -7.52
C SER A 550 17.22 -14.56 -8.58
N GLU A 551 18.28 -15.20 -9.08
CA GLU A 551 19.08 -14.65 -10.19
C GLU A 551 18.35 -14.72 -11.54
N THR A 552 17.34 -15.58 -11.66
CA THR A 552 16.65 -15.89 -12.92
C THR A 552 15.33 -15.13 -13.09
N LEU A 553 14.65 -14.79 -11.99
CA LEU A 553 13.37 -14.08 -12.05
C LEU A 553 13.59 -12.58 -12.32
N LYS A 554 13.36 -12.21 -13.58
CA LYS A 554 13.39 -10.83 -14.06
C LYS A 554 11.97 -10.31 -14.27
N VAL A 555 11.75 -9.05 -13.90
CA VAL A 555 10.49 -8.33 -14.09
C VAL A 555 10.73 -7.20 -15.08
N PRO A 556 10.36 -7.37 -16.37
CA PRO A 556 10.43 -6.28 -17.33
C PRO A 556 9.57 -5.10 -16.87
N LEU A 557 10.01 -3.87 -17.15
CA LEU A 557 9.29 -2.64 -16.79
C LEU A 557 7.83 -2.66 -17.24
N ALA A 558 7.58 -3.06 -18.49
CA ALA A 558 6.25 -3.15 -19.08
C ALA A 558 5.34 -4.24 -18.45
N LYS A 559 5.90 -5.15 -17.65
CA LYS A 559 5.19 -6.23 -16.94
C LYS A 559 5.01 -5.93 -15.46
N LEU A 560 5.40 -4.74 -14.99
CA LEU A 560 5.18 -4.35 -13.60
C LEU A 560 3.68 -4.37 -13.28
N SER A 561 3.34 -5.10 -12.22
CA SER A 561 1.99 -5.11 -11.65
C SER A 561 2.00 -4.49 -10.27
N VAL A 562 0.85 -3.98 -9.82
CA VAL A 562 0.67 -3.44 -8.47
C VAL A 562 1.11 -4.45 -7.41
N ARG A 563 0.79 -5.74 -7.60
CA ARG A 563 1.19 -6.81 -6.68
C ARG A 563 2.71 -6.93 -6.56
N MET A 564 3.43 -6.86 -7.67
CA MET A 564 4.89 -6.96 -7.71
C MET A 564 5.53 -5.71 -7.09
N ALA A 565 5.06 -4.53 -7.47
CA ALA A 565 5.51 -3.26 -6.90
C ALA A 565 5.27 -3.17 -5.38
N THR A 566 4.12 -3.67 -4.91
CA THR A 566 3.83 -3.75 -3.47
C THR A 566 4.78 -4.71 -2.77
N SER A 567 5.05 -5.89 -3.36
CA SER A 567 5.93 -6.89 -2.77
C SER A 567 7.37 -6.41 -2.62
N MET A 568 7.91 -5.69 -3.62
CA MET A 568 9.27 -5.15 -3.60
C MET A 568 9.51 -4.14 -2.46
N GLN A 569 8.44 -3.54 -1.92
CA GLN A 569 8.51 -2.60 -0.80
C GLN A 569 8.45 -3.30 0.58
N LEU A 570 8.27 -4.63 0.61
CA LEU A 570 8.09 -5.40 1.84
C LEU A 570 9.29 -6.30 2.17
N ASP A 571 10.44 -6.10 1.53
CA ASP A 571 11.64 -6.91 1.76
C ASP A 571 12.05 -6.89 3.25
N ASP A 572 12.05 -5.73 3.90
CA ASP A 572 12.36 -5.63 5.34
C ASP A 572 11.37 -6.40 6.22
N VAL A 573 10.09 -6.41 5.85
CA VAL A 573 9.04 -7.17 6.53
C VAL A 573 9.24 -8.67 6.32
N ALA A 574 9.62 -9.08 5.10
CA ALA A 574 9.91 -10.46 4.77
C ALA A 574 11.15 -10.98 5.52
N THR A 575 12.22 -10.18 5.61
CA THR A 575 13.41 -10.48 6.41
C THR A 575 13.05 -10.61 7.88
N ARG A 576 12.35 -9.62 8.47
CA ARG A 576 11.94 -9.70 9.88
C ARG A 576 11.04 -10.90 10.18
N ARG A 577 10.22 -11.33 9.22
CA ARG A 577 9.42 -12.56 9.39
C ARG A 577 10.30 -13.82 9.34
N ALA A 578 11.22 -13.90 8.39
CA ALA A 578 12.16 -15.02 8.28
C ALA A 578 13.00 -15.18 9.55
N ASP A 579 13.42 -14.05 10.13
CA ASP A 579 14.11 -13.97 11.41
C ASP A 579 13.30 -14.60 12.56
N LEU A 580 12.02 -14.21 12.69
CA LEU A 580 11.14 -14.75 13.73
C LEU A 580 10.80 -16.23 13.51
N HIS A 581 10.66 -16.63 12.24
CA HIS A 581 10.51 -18.04 11.86
C HIS A 581 11.73 -18.86 12.28
N GLU A 582 12.95 -18.37 12.06
CA GLU A 582 14.17 -19.06 12.50
C GLU A 582 14.23 -19.16 14.03
N ASP A 583 13.89 -18.08 14.75
CA ASP A 583 13.82 -18.13 16.21
C ASP A 583 12.75 -19.12 16.71
N TYR A 584 11.64 -19.27 16.00
CA TYR A 584 10.62 -20.30 16.30
C TYR A 584 11.15 -21.72 16.09
N GLU A 585 11.84 -21.97 14.98
CA GLU A 585 12.41 -23.28 14.69
C GLU A 585 13.52 -23.66 15.68
N ARG A 586 14.38 -22.70 16.04
CA ARG A 586 15.39 -22.90 17.10
C ARG A 586 14.74 -23.28 18.42
N ALA A 587 13.68 -22.58 18.84
CA ALA A 587 12.95 -22.91 20.05
C ALA A 587 12.32 -24.31 19.99
N ALA A 588 11.71 -24.68 18.86
CA ALA A 588 11.12 -26.01 18.67
C ALA A 588 12.16 -27.14 18.79
N GLN A 589 13.41 -26.87 18.45
CA GLN A 589 14.53 -27.82 18.49
C GLN A 589 15.35 -27.75 19.79
N GLY A 590 15.00 -26.87 20.72
CA GLY A 590 15.80 -26.63 21.94
C GLY A 590 17.16 -25.97 21.69
N LEU A 591 17.31 -25.28 20.54
CA LEU A 591 18.53 -24.56 20.16
C LEU A 591 18.56 -23.14 20.77
N PRO A 592 19.76 -22.57 20.98
CA PRO A 592 19.89 -21.21 21.46
C PRO A 592 19.31 -20.18 20.46
N PRO A 593 18.76 -19.05 20.94
CA PRO A 593 18.23 -17.99 20.09
C PRO A 593 19.27 -17.43 19.12
N ARG A 594 18.82 -16.88 17.99
CA ARG A 594 19.71 -16.29 16.97
C ARG A 594 20.54 -15.12 17.47
N ALA A 595 20.04 -14.39 18.46
CA ALA A 595 20.78 -13.32 19.13
C ALA A 595 22.00 -13.82 19.93
N VAL A 596 22.02 -15.10 20.29
CA VAL A 596 23.10 -15.71 21.10
C VAL A 596 24.10 -16.45 20.21
N VAL A 597 23.61 -17.25 19.25
CA VAL A 597 24.46 -18.07 18.37
C VAL A 597 24.05 -17.84 16.91
N ARG A 598 25.00 -17.47 16.06
CA ARG A 598 24.72 -17.26 14.63
C ARG A 598 24.45 -18.58 13.93
N ARG A 599 23.77 -18.52 12.79
CA ARG A 599 23.43 -19.72 12.03
C ARG A 599 24.67 -20.45 11.53
N GLU A 600 25.71 -19.72 11.11
CA GLU A 600 26.99 -20.31 10.67
C GLU A 600 27.72 -21.10 11.77
N ASP A 601 27.46 -20.80 13.05
CA ASP A 601 28.11 -21.43 14.19
C ASP A 601 27.36 -22.66 14.70
N LEU A 602 26.17 -22.95 14.18
CA LEU A 602 25.38 -24.13 14.54
C LEU A 602 25.93 -25.39 13.86
N PRO A 603 25.78 -26.57 14.48
CA PRO A 603 26.06 -27.83 13.81
C PRO A 603 25.32 -27.94 12.47
N ALA A 604 26.00 -28.39 11.42
CA ALA A 604 25.45 -28.40 10.05
C ALA A 604 24.10 -29.13 9.96
N ALA A 605 23.91 -30.22 10.69
CA ALA A 605 22.65 -30.96 10.76
C ALA A 605 21.51 -30.11 11.35
N ALA A 606 21.78 -29.31 12.39
CA ALA A 606 20.81 -28.40 12.97
C ALA A 606 20.49 -27.25 12.00
N ALA A 607 21.52 -26.61 11.43
CA ALA A 607 21.38 -25.50 10.49
C ALA A 607 20.62 -25.89 9.20
N ALA A 608 20.76 -27.14 8.74
CA ALA A 608 20.08 -27.66 7.55
C ALA A 608 18.56 -27.79 7.72
N THR A 609 18.07 -27.90 8.95
CA THR A 609 16.63 -28.03 9.24
C THR A 609 15.91 -26.67 9.39
N LEU A 610 16.66 -25.57 9.47
CA LEU A 610 16.12 -24.21 9.58
C LEU A 610 15.65 -23.66 8.22
N GLY A 611 14.45 -23.08 8.20
CA GLY A 611 13.75 -22.54 7.03
C GLY A 611 12.53 -23.37 6.59
N ALA A 612 12.30 -24.54 7.19
CA ALA A 612 11.23 -25.47 6.85
C ALA A 612 9.82 -24.99 7.23
N ILE A 613 9.70 -24.10 8.22
CA ILE A 613 8.40 -23.62 8.71
C ILE A 613 7.63 -22.87 7.63
N ARG A 614 8.31 -22.12 6.75
CA ARG A 614 7.65 -21.41 5.63
C ARG A 614 6.92 -22.40 4.72
N ASP A 615 7.58 -23.50 4.37
CA ASP A 615 7.03 -24.52 3.48
C ASP A 615 5.92 -25.32 4.20
N THR A 616 6.03 -25.49 5.51
CA THR A 616 4.99 -26.05 6.38
C THR A 616 3.73 -25.19 6.40
N LEU A 617 3.85 -23.87 6.63
CA LEU A 617 2.71 -22.94 6.58
C LEU A 617 2.06 -22.93 5.19
N ALA A 618 2.85 -22.98 4.12
CA ALA A 618 2.36 -23.08 2.75
C ALA A 618 1.57 -24.39 2.52
N ARG A 619 2.12 -25.53 2.94
CA ARG A 619 1.48 -26.85 2.87
C ARG A 619 0.14 -26.84 3.59
N LEU A 620 0.12 -26.42 4.85
CA LEU A 620 -1.08 -26.38 5.67
C LEU A 620 -2.15 -25.49 5.05
N TRP A 621 -1.78 -24.29 4.61
CA TRP A 621 -2.75 -23.36 4.02
C TRP A 621 -3.40 -23.89 2.74
N GLN A 622 -2.61 -24.54 1.88
CA GLN A 622 -3.06 -25.02 0.56
C GLN A 622 -3.77 -26.37 0.61
N LYS A 623 -3.27 -27.30 1.43
CA LYS A 623 -3.71 -28.71 1.41
C LYS A 623 -4.78 -29.02 2.46
N VAL A 624 -4.73 -28.41 3.64
CA VAL A 624 -5.70 -28.71 4.71
C VAL A 624 -6.99 -27.91 4.49
N ARG A 625 -8.09 -28.63 4.27
CA ARG A 625 -9.44 -28.08 4.06
C ARG A 625 -10.19 -28.08 5.39
N TRP A 626 -10.03 -27.01 6.15
CA TRP A 626 -10.71 -26.80 7.43
C TRP A 626 -10.90 -25.30 7.69
N GLU A 627 -11.71 -24.92 8.69
CA GLU A 627 -11.93 -23.51 8.97
C GLU A 627 -10.63 -22.81 9.37
N ARG A 628 -10.38 -21.62 8.79
CA ARG A 628 -9.12 -20.88 9.00
C ARG A 628 -8.89 -20.40 10.43
N ARG A 629 -9.90 -20.49 11.31
CA ARG A 629 -9.77 -20.18 12.74
C ARG A 629 -8.83 -21.15 13.48
N HIS A 630 -8.76 -22.41 13.04
CA HIS A 630 -7.88 -23.41 13.65
C HIS A 630 -6.40 -23.17 13.32
N PHE A 631 -6.13 -22.29 12.35
CA PHE A 631 -4.79 -21.98 11.86
C PHE A 631 -4.13 -20.80 12.58
N GLU A 632 -4.93 -19.97 13.24
CA GLU A 632 -4.45 -18.71 13.80
C GLU A 632 -3.33 -18.90 14.81
N THR A 633 -3.42 -19.91 15.69
CA THR A 633 -2.45 -20.14 16.76
C THR A 633 -1.05 -20.45 16.22
N LEU A 634 -0.92 -21.35 15.24
CA LEU A 634 0.38 -21.69 14.68
C LEU A 634 1.03 -20.49 13.98
N TRP A 635 0.26 -19.71 13.21
CA TRP A 635 0.78 -18.51 12.55
C TRP A 635 1.26 -17.48 13.57
N ARG A 636 0.51 -17.29 14.66
CA ARG A 636 0.93 -16.40 15.76
C ARG A 636 2.18 -16.91 16.47
N LEU A 637 2.28 -18.22 16.72
CA LEU A 637 3.46 -18.82 17.38
C LEU A 637 4.73 -18.68 16.54
N ALA A 638 4.62 -18.90 15.23
CA ALA A 638 5.73 -18.82 14.28
C ALA A 638 6.38 -17.43 14.25
N ILE A 639 5.63 -16.37 14.61
CA ILE A 639 6.14 -15.00 14.68
C ILE A 639 6.09 -14.39 16.09
N ASP A 640 5.97 -15.23 17.13
CA ASP A 640 5.95 -14.80 18.54
C ASP A 640 4.91 -13.67 18.82
N ALA A 641 3.70 -13.90 18.32
CA ALA A 641 2.59 -12.95 18.23
C ALA A 641 1.29 -13.43 18.90
N VAL A 642 1.38 -14.42 19.78
CA VAL A 642 0.27 -14.77 20.68
C VAL A 642 0.13 -13.63 21.69
N PRO A 643 -1.06 -13.09 22.00
CA PRO A 643 -1.21 -11.93 22.90
C PRO A 643 -0.74 -12.24 24.33
N LEU A 644 0.55 -12.05 24.57
CA LEU A 644 1.27 -12.34 25.81
C LEU A 644 2.30 -11.23 26.07
N PRO A 645 2.36 -10.66 27.28
CA PRO A 645 3.40 -9.71 27.63
C PRO A 645 4.77 -10.41 27.67
N GLY A 646 5.82 -9.72 27.22
CA GLY A 646 7.17 -10.26 27.12
C GLY A 646 7.49 -11.01 25.84
N ASN A 647 6.59 -10.97 24.83
CA ASN A 647 6.93 -11.35 23.46
C ASN A 647 8.10 -10.49 22.94
N SER A 648 8.79 -10.97 21.92
CA SER A 648 9.93 -10.31 21.25
C SER A 648 9.65 -8.87 20.82
N HIS A 649 8.42 -8.54 20.41
CA HIS A 649 8.00 -7.19 20.02
C HIS A 649 7.46 -6.34 21.19
N MET A 650 7.38 -6.90 22.40
CA MET A 650 7.00 -6.24 23.65
C MET A 650 8.01 -6.58 24.78
N PRO A 651 9.32 -6.30 24.59
CA PRO A 651 10.36 -6.76 25.53
C PRO A 651 10.29 -6.06 26.89
N LEU A 652 9.72 -4.85 26.94
CA LEU A 652 9.57 -4.06 28.16
C LEU A 652 8.28 -4.37 28.94
N ALA A 653 7.34 -5.11 28.33
CA ALA A 653 6.10 -5.47 29.01
C ALA A 653 6.39 -6.51 30.07
N ARG A 654 6.05 -6.20 31.34
CA ARG A 654 6.24 -7.14 32.46
C ARG A 654 5.50 -8.44 32.17
N ARG A 655 6.23 -9.56 32.21
CA ARG A 655 5.64 -10.90 32.04
C ARG A 655 4.61 -11.12 33.14
N GLU A 656 3.37 -11.40 32.74
CA GLU A 656 2.31 -11.76 33.66
C GLU A 656 2.54 -13.20 34.15
N PRO A 657 2.42 -13.47 35.46
CA PRO A 657 2.54 -14.83 35.96
C PRO A 657 1.43 -15.71 35.38
N CYS A 658 1.78 -16.94 35.02
CA CYS A 658 0.78 -17.90 34.54
C CYS A 658 -0.01 -18.45 35.72
N GLY A 659 -1.33 -18.59 35.54
CA GLY A 659 -2.24 -19.20 36.53
C GLY A 659 -1.94 -20.67 36.86
N CYS A 660 -0.98 -21.32 36.19
CA CYS A 660 -0.54 -22.67 36.53
C CYS A 660 0.45 -22.74 37.70
N GLY A 661 0.94 -21.59 38.21
CA GLY A 661 1.85 -21.53 39.35
C GLY A 661 3.33 -21.84 39.05
N GLN A 662 3.64 -22.40 37.88
CA GLN A 662 5.02 -22.74 37.48
C GLN A 662 5.78 -21.57 36.82
N HIS A 663 5.08 -20.50 36.44
CA HIS A 663 5.67 -19.33 35.79
C HIS A 663 5.37 -18.06 36.60
N GLY A 664 6.27 -17.76 37.55
CA GLY A 664 6.47 -16.39 38.07
C GLY A 664 6.51 -16.23 39.60
N HIS A 665 7.71 -16.03 40.14
CA HIS A 665 7.99 -14.87 40.98
C HIS A 665 9.33 -14.27 40.54
N GLY A 666 9.30 -13.13 39.85
CA GLY A 666 10.44 -12.22 39.84
C GLY A 666 10.47 -11.49 41.19
N GLY A 667 10.83 -12.22 42.25
CA GLY A 667 11.14 -11.67 43.57
C GLY A 667 12.65 -11.68 43.76
N ALA A 668 13.18 -10.64 44.40
CA ALA A 668 14.60 -10.46 44.67
C ALA A 668 15.26 -11.69 45.36
N ALA A 669 16.55 -11.90 45.05
CA ALA A 669 17.42 -13.04 45.38
C ALA A 669 17.15 -14.29 44.51
N VAL A 670 18.06 -14.76 43.68
CA VAL A 670 19.43 -15.18 44.02
C VAL A 670 20.38 -14.92 42.83
N GLU A 671 21.57 -14.40 43.15
CA GLU A 671 22.76 -14.43 42.29
C GLU A 671 23.12 -15.90 41.97
N ALA A 672 22.51 -16.47 40.94
CA ALA A 672 22.94 -17.74 40.38
C ALA A 672 22.58 -17.74 38.89
N HIS A 673 23.59 -17.43 38.06
CA HIS A 673 23.72 -17.73 36.64
C HIS A 673 22.44 -17.58 35.82
N ALA A 674 22.37 -16.52 35.02
CA ALA A 674 21.30 -16.17 34.09
C ALA A 674 20.95 -17.27 33.06
N ALA A 675 20.34 -18.37 33.51
CA ALA A 675 19.54 -19.26 32.68
C ALA A 675 18.27 -18.47 32.36
N ALA A 676 18.24 -17.88 31.16
CA ALA A 676 17.16 -17.01 30.70
C ALA A 676 15.79 -17.68 30.92
N ALA A 677 14.94 -17.04 31.73
CA ALA A 677 13.58 -17.52 31.99
C ALA A 677 12.85 -17.86 30.67
N PRO A 678 12.16 -19.01 30.57
CA PRO A 678 11.58 -19.49 29.33
C PRO A 678 10.70 -18.42 28.67
N THR A 679 10.77 -18.34 27.34
CA THR A 679 9.95 -17.37 26.57
C THR A 679 8.45 -17.61 26.80
N PRO A 680 7.57 -16.60 26.70
CA PRO A 680 6.14 -16.80 26.92
C PRO A 680 5.53 -17.92 26.07
N ARG A 681 5.91 -18.02 24.79
CA ARG A 681 5.47 -19.13 23.92
C ARG A 681 5.97 -20.49 24.38
N GLN A 682 7.23 -20.60 24.85
CA GLN A 682 7.79 -21.84 25.39
C GLN A 682 6.98 -22.31 26.59
N HIS A 683 6.74 -21.42 27.54
CA HIS A 683 5.95 -21.77 28.72
C HIS A 683 4.52 -22.17 28.35
N HIS A 684 3.77 -21.31 27.65
CA HIS A 684 2.33 -21.51 27.47
C HIS A 684 1.96 -22.63 26.49
N PHE A 685 2.83 -23.00 25.54
CA PHE A 685 2.54 -23.97 24.49
C PHE A 685 3.40 -25.24 24.55
N TRP A 686 4.22 -25.40 25.59
CA TRP A 686 4.97 -26.62 25.84
C TRP A 686 5.03 -26.96 27.33
N ASP A 687 5.55 -26.06 28.17
CA ASP A 687 5.84 -26.40 29.57
C ASP A 687 4.62 -26.36 30.50
N CYS A 688 3.61 -25.55 30.17
CA CYS A 688 2.42 -25.32 30.99
C CYS A 688 1.58 -26.58 31.15
N ALA A 689 0.99 -26.77 32.33
CA ALA A 689 0.07 -27.88 32.63
C ALA A 689 -1.03 -28.06 31.58
N VAL A 690 -1.58 -26.96 31.04
CA VAL A 690 -2.61 -26.99 29.98
C VAL A 690 -2.07 -27.61 28.68
N ALA A 691 -0.87 -27.21 28.25
CA ALA A 691 -0.23 -27.76 27.05
C ALA A 691 0.13 -29.24 27.24
N LYS A 692 0.72 -29.58 28.40
CA LYS A 692 1.07 -30.95 28.77
C LYS A 692 -0.14 -31.88 28.79
N ALA A 693 -1.30 -31.42 29.27
CA ALA A 693 -2.53 -32.23 29.26
C ALA A 693 -2.98 -32.60 27.84
N VAL A 694 -2.88 -31.68 26.88
CA VAL A 694 -3.19 -31.96 25.47
C VAL A 694 -2.15 -32.90 24.86
N VAL A 695 -0.85 -32.66 25.11
CA VAL A 695 0.24 -33.54 24.62
C VAL A 695 0.13 -34.95 25.20
N ALA A 696 -0.28 -35.09 26.47
CA ALA A 696 -0.53 -36.39 27.10
C ALA A 696 -1.60 -37.20 26.35
N GLN A 697 -2.67 -36.55 25.89
CA GLN A 697 -3.73 -37.19 25.11
C GLN A 697 -3.24 -37.65 23.72
N ILE A 698 -2.30 -36.92 23.11
CA ILE A 698 -1.66 -37.35 21.86
C ILE A 698 -0.74 -38.55 22.13
N ASN A 699 0.07 -38.51 23.19
CA ASN A 699 0.99 -39.59 23.57
C ASN A 699 0.24 -40.89 23.95
N ALA A 700 -0.92 -40.77 24.58
CA ALA A 700 -1.83 -41.89 24.85
C ALA A 700 -2.24 -42.68 23.60
N HIS A 701 -2.16 -42.05 22.42
CA HIS A 701 -2.47 -42.63 21.12
C HIS A 701 -1.23 -42.71 20.21
N ASN A 702 -0.03 -42.54 20.76
CA ASN A 702 1.21 -42.63 20.00
C ASN A 702 1.70 -44.10 19.95
N PRO A 703 1.78 -44.74 18.77
CA PRO A 703 2.27 -46.11 18.66
C PRO A 703 3.80 -46.19 18.75
N GLY A 704 4.50 -45.05 18.71
CA GLY A 704 5.95 -44.96 18.79
C GLY A 704 6.49 -45.18 20.21
N PRO A 705 7.73 -45.67 20.35
CA PRO A 705 8.34 -45.96 21.65
C PRO A 705 8.76 -44.71 22.42
N ALA A 706 8.82 -43.55 21.77
CA ALA A 706 9.23 -42.28 22.36
C ALA A 706 8.06 -41.30 22.38
N PRO A 707 7.92 -40.46 23.42
CA PRO A 707 6.90 -39.43 23.46
C PRO A 707 7.09 -38.41 22.34
N ILE A 708 5.99 -37.78 21.92
CA ILE A 708 6.00 -36.71 20.93
C ILE A 708 6.91 -35.58 21.40
N SER A 709 7.83 -35.17 20.53
CA SER A 709 8.77 -34.09 20.80
C SER A 709 8.18 -32.71 20.49
N GLN A 710 8.77 -31.66 21.08
CA GLN A 710 8.39 -30.27 20.78
C GLN A 710 8.55 -29.98 19.29
N ALA A 711 9.64 -30.43 18.68
CA ALA A 711 9.91 -30.24 17.26
C ALA A 711 8.82 -30.88 16.38
N GLN A 712 8.36 -32.09 16.70
CA GLN A 712 7.29 -32.76 15.95
C GLN A 712 5.98 -31.99 15.99
N LEU A 713 5.62 -31.45 17.16
CA LEU A 713 4.40 -30.66 17.33
C LEU A 713 4.52 -29.27 16.70
N TRP A 714 5.57 -28.51 17.02
CA TRP A 714 5.73 -27.11 16.59
C TRP A 714 6.11 -26.99 15.11
N LEU A 715 6.92 -27.90 14.57
CA LEU A 715 7.27 -27.92 13.15
C LEU A 715 6.28 -28.74 12.31
N VAL A 716 5.23 -29.29 12.94
CA VAL A 716 4.18 -30.06 12.27
C VAL A 716 4.79 -31.22 11.45
N GLN A 717 5.75 -31.93 12.05
CA GLN A 717 6.44 -33.05 11.44
C GLN A 717 5.86 -34.34 12.00
N ALA A 718 5.30 -35.17 11.13
CA ALA A 718 4.66 -36.41 11.58
C ALA A 718 5.69 -37.32 12.27
N PRO A 719 5.40 -37.79 13.50
CA PRO A 719 6.18 -38.83 14.14
C PRO A 719 6.06 -40.16 13.37
N PRO A 720 7.00 -41.11 13.56
CA PRO A 720 6.88 -42.45 12.98
C PRO A 720 5.53 -43.10 13.33
N GLY A 721 4.87 -43.69 12.35
CA GLY A 721 3.55 -44.31 12.51
C GLY A 721 2.34 -43.39 12.29
N PHE A 722 2.55 -42.09 12.07
CA PHE A 722 1.49 -41.15 11.71
C PHE A 722 1.59 -40.71 10.25
N GLN A 723 0.47 -40.66 9.53
CA GLN A 723 0.40 -40.02 8.23
C GLN A 723 0.43 -38.49 8.39
N GLN A 724 1.25 -37.82 7.56
CA GLN A 724 1.42 -36.37 7.62
C GLN A 724 0.12 -35.57 7.45
N CYS A 725 -0.80 -36.03 6.61
CA CYS A 725 -2.08 -35.35 6.40
C CYS A 725 -2.98 -35.38 7.65
N VAL A 726 -2.91 -36.45 8.45
CA VAL A 726 -3.61 -36.53 9.74
C VAL A 726 -2.89 -35.69 10.78
N TRP A 727 -1.55 -35.79 10.84
CA TRP A 727 -0.74 -35.03 11.78
C TRP A 727 -0.94 -33.51 11.62
N ASP A 728 -1.05 -33.03 10.38
CA ASP A 728 -1.37 -31.63 10.09
C ASP A 728 -2.64 -31.20 10.85
N VAL A 729 -3.72 -32.00 10.83
CA VAL A 729 -4.99 -31.70 11.54
C VAL A 729 -4.84 -31.81 13.06
N VAL A 730 -4.18 -32.87 13.53
CA VAL A 730 -3.94 -33.11 14.97
C VAL A 730 -3.20 -31.93 15.60
N VAL A 731 -2.14 -31.44 14.96
CA VAL A 731 -1.37 -30.31 15.46
C VAL A 731 -2.20 -29.02 15.47
N MET A 732 -2.96 -28.75 14.40
CA MET A 732 -3.83 -27.57 14.37
C MET A 732 -4.87 -27.60 15.49
N ALA A 733 -5.48 -28.76 15.74
CA ALA A 733 -6.43 -28.96 16.84
C ALA A 733 -5.74 -28.77 18.21
N ALA A 734 -4.56 -29.35 18.40
CA ALA A 734 -3.83 -29.31 19.67
C ALA A 734 -3.41 -27.89 20.05
N LEU A 735 -2.84 -27.14 19.11
CA LEU A 735 -2.42 -25.76 19.34
C LEU A 735 -3.64 -24.84 19.60
N ALA A 736 -4.73 -25.01 18.84
CA ALA A 736 -5.95 -24.24 19.05
C ALA A 736 -6.60 -24.53 20.41
N ALA A 737 -6.60 -25.79 20.83
CA ALA A 737 -7.13 -26.21 22.13
C ALA A 737 -6.26 -25.74 23.31
N THR A 738 -4.93 -25.77 23.13
CA THR A 738 -3.98 -25.20 24.11
C THR A 738 -4.23 -23.72 24.32
N GLU A 739 -4.42 -22.96 23.23
CA GLU A 739 -4.78 -21.54 23.29
C GLU A 739 -6.14 -21.33 23.98
N HIS A 740 -7.14 -22.17 23.69
CA HIS A 740 -8.44 -22.13 24.36
C HIS A 740 -8.30 -22.31 25.88
N GLY A 741 -7.58 -23.34 26.31
CA GLY A 741 -7.33 -23.60 27.73
C GLY A 741 -6.54 -22.47 28.40
N ARG A 742 -5.51 -21.93 27.74
CA ARG A 742 -4.70 -20.81 28.24
C ARG A 742 -5.55 -19.56 28.49
N VAL A 743 -6.36 -19.16 27.51
CA VAL A 743 -7.23 -17.97 27.64
C VAL A 743 -8.23 -18.15 28.79
N ARG A 744 -8.79 -19.35 28.95
CA ARG A 744 -9.68 -19.68 30.08
C ARG A 744 -8.97 -19.64 31.42
N LEU A 745 -7.78 -20.24 31.54
CA LEU A 745 -6.99 -20.22 32.76
C LEU A 745 -6.66 -18.79 33.18
N ARG A 746 -6.19 -17.97 32.23
CA ARG A 746 -5.91 -16.53 32.47
C ARG A 746 -7.16 -15.80 32.95
N GLY A 747 -8.30 -16.00 32.29
CA GLY A 747 -9.58 -15.41 32.68
C GLY A 747 -10.01 -15.78 34.11
N MET A 748 -9.90 -17.07 34.47
CA MET A 748 -10.23 -17.54 35.83
C MET A 748 -9.27 -16.99 36.89
N THR A 749 -7.97 -16.95 36.59
CA THR A 749 -6.94 -16.42 37.50
C THR A 749 -7.17 -14.95 37.81
N ARG A 750 -7.51 -14.16 36.78
CA ARG A 750 -7.83 -12.73 36.94
C ARG A 750 -9.15 -12.50 37.66
N ALA A 751 -10.18 -13.26 37.34
CA ALA A 751 -11.45 -13.18 38.06
C ALA A 751 -11.27 -13.49 39.55
N ALA A 752 -10.47 -14.50 39.89
CA ALA A 752 -10.12 -14.81 41.27
C ALA A 752 -9.32 -13.69 41.96
N ALA A 753 -8.36 -13.08 41.26
CA ALA A 753 -7.61 -11.93 41.78
C ALA A 753 -8.50 -10.71 42.03
N ALA A 754 -9.39 -10.38 41.08
CA ALA A 754 -10.35 -9.28 41.22
C ALA A 754 -11.30 -9.51 42.40
N LEU A 755 -11.80 -10.73 42.57
CA LEU A 755 -12.65 -11.09 43.72
C LEU A 755 -11.91 -10.91 45.05
N ARG A 756 -10.64 -11.31 45.14
CA ARG A 756 -9.82 -11.11 46.35
C ARG A 756 -9.62 -9.63 46.69
N ILE A 757 -9.41 -8.79 45.68
CA ILE A 757 -9.28 -7.34 45.87
C ILE A 757 -10.60 -6.76 46.38
N GLN A 758 -11.74 -7.16 45.78
CA GLN A 758 -13.07 -6.73 46.22
C GLN A 758 -13.38 -7.18 47.65
N THR A 759 -13.06 -8.42 48.02
CA THR A 759 -13.29 -8.91 49.39
C THR A 759 -12.36 -8.24 50.39
N ALA A 760 -11.10 -7.97 50.02
CA ALA A 760 -10.16 -7.21 50.86
C ALA A 760 -10.61 -5.75 51.06
N ALA A 761 -11.11 -5.10 50.01
CA ALA A 761 -11.68 -3.75 50.08
C ALA A 761 -12.94 -3.70 50.95
N ALA A 762 -13.82 -4.71 50.85
CA ALA A 762 -15.02 -4.81 51.68
C ALA A 762 -14.73 -5.13 53.16
N ALA A 763 -13.55 -5.69 53.46
CA ALA A 763 -13.11 -6.00 54.83
C ALA A 763 -12.26 -4.89 55.48
N ALA A 764 -11.95 -3.81 54.76
CA ALA A 764 -11.17 -2.69 55.28
C ALA A 764 -12.06 -1.74 56.13
N PRO A 765 -11.62 -1.29 57.33
CA PRO A 765 -12.38 -0.35 58.14
C PRO A 765 -12.50 1.03 57.45
N GLU A 766 -13.65 1.71 57.60
CA GLU A 766 -14.01 2.98 56.92
C GLU A 766 -12.94 4.09 57.01
N ALA A 767 -12.10 4.09 58.05
CA ALA A 767 -11.02 5.07 58.23
C ALA A 767 -9.79 4.87 57.31
N ALA A 768 -9.62 3.69 56.70
CA ALA A 768 -8.49 3.39 55.81
C ALA A 768 -8.77 3.69 54.32
N VAL A 769 -10.02 4.01 53.98
CA VAL A 769 -10.47 4.21 52.59
C VAL A 769 -10.03 5.58 52.02
N ALA A 770 -9.55 6.51 52.86
CA ALA A 770 -9.12 7.84 52.44
C ALA A 770 -7.65 7.95 51.98
N GLY A 771 -6.85 6.89 52.08
CA GLY A 771 -5.40 6.92 51.81
C GLY A 771 -4.87 6.02 50.69
N ALA A 772 -5.74 5.26 50.02
CA ALA A 772 -5.33 4.23 49.04
C ALA A 772 -5.93 4.48 47.63
N ALA A 773 -5.94 5.73 47.19
CA ALA A 773 -6.40 6.13 45.87
C ALA A 773 -5.25 6.63 44.97
N GLU A 774 -4.06 6.03 45.06
CA GLU A 774 -3.05 6.12 43.99
C GLU A 774 -2.31 4.77 43.86
N ALA A 775 -2.96 3.84 43.16
CA ALA A 775 -2.30 2.74 42.49
C ALA A 775 -3.23 2.29 41.36
N GLU A 776 -3.13 2.93 40.20
CA GLU A 776 -3.66 2.36 38.96
C GLU A 776 -3.01 0.99 38.72
N PRO A 777 -3.78 -0.10 38.58
CA PRO A 777 -3.31 -1.29 37.90
C PRO A 777 -3.70 -1.21 36.43
N ASP A 778 -2.65 -1.27 35.62
CA ASP A 778 -2.64 -1.41 34.18
C ASP A 778 -3.18 -2.79 33.72
N LEU A 779 -3.86 -2.76 32.56
CA LEU A 779 -4.13 -3.84 31.58
C LEU A 779 -5.30 -4.84 31.72
N ASP A 780 -6.03 -4.88 30.58
CA ASP A 780 -6.70 -5.99 29.88
C ASP A 780 -8.18 -6.30 30.18
N GLU A 781 -9.06 -5.87 29.27
CA GLU A 781 -10.46 -6.28 29.23
C GLU A 781 -10.72 -7.47 28.28
N ILE A 782 -11.24 -8.53 28.89
CA ILE A 782 -12.37 -9.32 28.36
C ILE A 782 -13.59 -8.74 29.09
N PRO A 783 -14.74 -8.47 28.42
CA PRO A 783 -15.91 -7.95 29.12
C PRO A 783 -16.29 -8.85 30.31
N PRO A 784 -16.44 -8.28 31.53
CA PRO A 784 -16.66 -9.04 32.77
C PRO A 784 -18.00 -9.80 32.82
N THR A 785 -18.85 -9.64 31.81
CA THR A 785 -20.19 -10.25 31.76
C THR A 785 -20.21 -11.74 31.40
N GLN A 786 -19.06 -12.40 31.18
CA GLN A 786 -19.01 -13.84 30.82
C GLN A 786 -18.04 -14.71 31.64
N LEU A 787 -17.41 -14.20 32.70
CA LEU A 787 -16.44 -14.98 33.49
C LEU A 787 -17.02 -15.28 34.86
N THR A 788 -17.65 -16.45 34.97
CA THR A 788 -18.02 -17.04 36.25
C THR A 788 -16.74 -17.42 37.00
N PRO A 789 -16.50 -16.93 38.24
CA PRO A 789 -15.41 -17.44 39.05
C PRO A 789 -15.57 -18.96 39.21
N PRO A 790 -14.47 -19.73 39.31
CA PRO A 790 -14.56 -21.16 39.58
C PRO A 790 -15.39 -21.39 40.86
N GLN A 791 -16.26 -22.39 40.85
CA GLN A 791 -17.01 -22.74 42.06
C GLN A 791 -16.04 -23.08 43.20
N PRO A 792 -16.42 -22.79 44.47
CA PRO A 792 -15.60 -23.14 45.62
C PRO A 792 -15.20 -24.63 45.58
N GLY A 793 -13.91 -24.93 45.65
CA GLY A 793 -13.38 -26.29 45.62
C GLY A 793 -12.93 -26.83 44.24
N VAL A 794 -13.09 -26.07 43.15
CA VAL A 794 -12.60 -26.48 41.82
C VAL A 794 -11.21 -25.88 41.53
N ASN A 795 -10.21 -26.72 41.29
CA ASN A 795 -8.87 -26.27 40.88
C ASN A 795 -8.92 -25.64 39.47
N PRO A 796 -8.59 -24.33 39.32
CA PRO A 796 -8.65 -23.65 38.03
C PRO A 796 -7.74 -24.25 36.96
N VAL A 797 -6.60 -24.84 37.39
CA VAL A 797 -5.64 -25.47 36.49
C VAL A 797 -6.22 -26.76 35.92
N GLU A 798 -6.74 -27.64 36.78
CA GLU A 798 -7.38 -28.90 36.36
C GLU A 798 -8.57 -28.63 35.43
N LEU A 799 -9.42 -27.64 35.76
CA LEU A 799 -10.54 -27.26 34.91
C LEU A 799 -10.09 -26.72 33.54
N ALA A 800 -9.00 -25.95 33.49
CA ALA A 800 -8.43 -25.46 32.23
C ALA A 800 -7.84 -26.61 31.40
N CYS A 801 -7.14 -27.56 32.03
CA CYS A 801 -6.62 -28.77 31.39
C CYS A 801 -7.75 -29.61 30.80
N ALA A 802 -8.79 -29.91 31.59
CA ALA A 802 -9.95 -30.68 31.15
C ALA A 802 -10.68 -29.99 29.98
N ARG A 803 -10.85 -28.66 30.03
CA ARG A 803 -11.45 -27.90 28.93
C ARG A 803 -10.58 -27.89 27.67
N ALA A 804 -9.27 -27.82 27.80
CA ALA A 804 -8.36 -27.90 26.65
C ALA A 804 -8.43 -29.28 25.99
N VAL A 805 -8.41 -30.36 26.79
CA VAL A 805 -8.55 -31.73 26.28
C VAL A 805 -9.92 -31.93 25.61
N ALA A 806 -11.00 -31.47 26.22
CA ALA A 806 -12.33 -31.55 25.63
C ALA A 806 -12.44 -30.77 24.30
N ASP A 807 -11.86 -29.57 24.23
CA ASP A 807 -11.82 -28.75 23.01
C ASP A 807 -10.97 -29.41 21.92
N PHE A 808 -9.84 -30.04 22.27
CA PHE A 808 -8.99 -30.80 21.34
C PHE A 808 -9.78 -31.91 20.64
N TRP A 809 -10.41 -32.80 21.41
CA TRP A 809 -11.19 -33.91 20.85
C TRP A 809 -12.44 -33.42 20.11
N SER A 810 -13.13 -32.40 20.63
CA SER A 810 -14.28 -31.78 19.95
C SER A 810 -13.93 -31.27 18.56
N ARG A 811 -12.77 -30.65 18.38
CA ARG A 811 -12.29 -30.19 17.07
C ARG A 811 -12.00 -31.34 16.11
N LEU A 812 -11.38 -32.42 16.58
CA LEU A 812 -11.08 -33.58 15.75
C LEU A 812 -12.37 -34.30 15.32
N MET A 813 -13.34 -34.44 16.21
CA MET A 813 -14.66 -34.98 15.87
C MET A 813 -15.39 -34.09 14.85
N GLN A 814 -15.36 -32.76 15.04
CA GLN A 814 -15.94 -31.82 14.07
C GLN A 814 -15.24 -31.91 12.70
N PHE A 815 -13.93 -32.13 12.68
CA PHE A 815 -13.20 -32.35 11.43
C PHE A 815 -13.64 -33.66 10.75
N ALA A 816 -13.75 -34.76 11.50
CA ALA A 816 -14.20 -36.05 10.98
C ALA A 816 -15.61 -35.97 10.37
N GLN A 817 -16.51 -35.16 10.95
CA GLN A 817 -17.85 -34.89 10.43
C GLN A 817 -17.87 -34.19 9.07
N LEU A 818 -16.76 -33.56 8.63
CA LEU A 818 -16.65 -32.98 7.30
C LEU A 818 -16.48 -34.04 6.20
N GLY A 819 -16.23 -35.31 6.58
CA GLY A 819 -15.97 -36.42 5.67
C GLY A 819 -14.51 -36.53 5.24
N VAL A 820 -14.19 -37.60 4.50
CA VAL A 820 -12.82 -37.87 4.01
C VAL A 820 -12.44 -36.88 2.91
N PRO A 821 -11.33 -36.12 3.06
CA PRO A 821 -10.88 -35.21 2.00
C PRO A 821 -10.51 -35.96 0.71
N GLN A 822 -10.94 -35.43 -0.44
CA GLN A 822 -10.77 -36.07 -1.75
C GLN A 822 -9.31 -36.24 -2.24
N LYS A 823 -8.32 -35.59 -1.61
CA LYS A 823 -6.92 -35.63 -2.05
C LYS A 823 -5.96 -35.71 -0.87
N GLY A 824 -4.99 -36.63 -0.95
CA GLY A 824 -3.87 -36.73 -0.01
C GLY A 824 -4.18 -37.50 1.27
N TRP A 825 -5.30 -38.22 1.30
CA TRP A 825 -5.74 -39.06 2.42
C TRP A 825 -5.84 -40.55 2.06
N ASP A 826 -5.42 -40.93 0.85
CA ASP A 826 -5.53 -42.30 0.31
C ASP A 826 -4.71 -43.34 1.10
N GLY A 827 -3.73 -42.90 1.89
CA GLY A 827 -2.90 -43.75 2.76
C GLY A 827 -3.34 -43.81 4.22
N VAL A 828 -4.50 -43.24 4.57
CA VAL A 828 -5.08 -43.32 5.92
C VAL A 828 -6.09 -44.45 5.93
N ASP A 829 -5.84 -45.49 6.72
CA ASP A 829 -6.71 -46.65 6.83
C ASP A 829 -7.33 -46.76 8.24
N ALA A 830 -7.94 -47.92 8.52
CA ALA A 830 -8.59 -48.21 9.79
C ALA A 830 -7.63 -48.27 11.00
N THR A 831 -6.32 -48.29 10.76
CA THR A 831 -5.30 -48.50 11.80
C THR A 831 -4.70 -47.22 12.36
N HIS A 832 -5.01 -46.06 11.77
CA HIS A 832 -4.44 -44.81 12.27
C HIS A 832 -4.98 -44.45 13.66
N PRO A 833 -4.13 -44.12 14.64
CA PRO A 833 -4.49 -44.14 16.06
C PRO A 833 -5.38 -42.98 16.54
N ILE A 834 -5.57 -41.92 15.73
CA ILE A 834 -6.36 -40.74 16.13
C ILE A 834 -7.53 -40.47 15.16
N LEU A 835 -7.24 -40.30 13.87
CA LEU A 835 -8.26 -40.21 12.81
C LEU A 835 -8.08 -41.36 11.83
N ALA A 836 -9.04 -42.26 11.75
CA ALA A 836 -9.00 -43.44 10.88
C ALA A 836 -10.04 -43.33 9.77
N VAL A 837 -9.80 -43.97 8.63
CA VAL A 837 -10.81 -44.10 7.56
C VAL A 837 -11.30 -45.54 7.51
N VAL A 838 -12.58 -45.74 7.79
CA VAL A 838 -13.22 -47.06 7.81
C VAL A 838 -14.44 -47.02 6.91
N ASN A 839 -14.51 -47.92 5.93
CA ASN A 839 -15.61 -47.98 4.96
C ASN A 839 -15.91 -46.65 4.24
N GLY A 840 -14.89 -45.81 4.03
CA GLY A 840 -15.04 -44.50 3.40
C GLY A 840 -15.52 -43.38 4.34
N GLU A 841 -15.73 -43.67 5.62
CA GLU A 841 -16.08 -42.68 6.65
C GLU A 841 -14.86 -42.37 7.53
N MET A 842 -14.73 -41.11 7.95
CA MET A 842 -13.69 -40.70 8.89
C MET A 842 -14.18 -40.88 10.33
N LEU A 843 -13.43 -41.66 11.10
CA LEU A 843 -13.69 -41.91 12.52
C LEU A 843 -12.61 -41.23 13.38
N CYS A 844 -13.01 -40.71 14.53
CA CYS A 844 -12.11 -40.11 15.51
C CYS A 844 -12.01 -41.03 16.74
N ALA A 845 -10.81 -41.21 17.26
CA ALA A 845 -10.56 -41.94 18.49
C ALA A 845 -11.22 -41.26 19.70
N MET A 846 -11.42 -42.03 20.77
CA MET A 846 -12.05 -41.55 21.99
C MET A 846 -11.00 -40.98 22.97
N PRO A 847 -11.34 -39.95 23.78
CA PRO A 847 -10.45 -39.46 24.82
C PRO A 847 -10.07 -40.56 25.81
N GLN A 848 -8.81 -40.62 26.23
CA GLN A 848 -8.39 -41.48 27.35
C GLN A 848 -8.60 -40.76 28.69
N ALA A 849 -8.89 -41.53 29.74
CA ALA A 849 -9.06 -41.00 31.09
C ALA A 849 -7.83 -40.18 31.52
N MET A 850 -8.05 -38.99 32.08
CA MET A 850 -6.96 -38.15 32.57
C MET A 850 -6.44 -38.72 33.90
N GLU A 851 -5.27 -39.33 33.88
CA GLU A 851 -4.43 -39.48 35.08
C GLU A 851 -3.70 -38.14 35.29
N LEU A 852 -4.26 -37.28 36.13
CA LEU A 852 -3.55 -36.08 36.59
C LEU A 852 -2.61 -36.54 37.71
N GLU A 853 -1.29 -36.44 37.51
CA GLU A 853 -0.33 -36.55 38.62
C GLU A 853 -0.66 -35.45 39.64
N ALA A 854 -0.97 -35.87 40.87
CA ALA A 854 -1.41 -35.03 41.98
C ALA A 854 -0.28 -34.13 42.54
#